data_AF-A0A9P6HYZ1-F1
#
_entry.id   AF-A0A9P6HYZ1-F1
#
_cell.length_a   1.000
_cell.length_b   1.000
_cell.length_c   1.000
_cell.angle_alpha   90.00
_cell.angle_beta   90.00
_cell.angle_gamma   90.00
#
_symmetry.space_group_name_H-M   'P 1'
#
loop_
_entity.id
_entity.type
_entity.pdbx_description
1 polymer ?
#
loop_
_entity_poly.entity_id
_entity_poly.type
_entity_poly.pdbx_seq_one_letter_code
_entity_poly.pdbx_strand_id
1 'polypeptide(L)'
;MNPSRIKSRKSAFSTRDSQAIAAPDEGADVGDLYEDSSLASLRSSILEHQVENGRTYHSMSAGKYNFPNDEVRDADFQHRLWLMSSDEELALAPGHKTAKRVLDVGTGTGIWAIDFADAFPDAEVVGVDLSPIQPDWAPPNCFFEIDDLEKPWTWSRPFDYIHCRSMEACFEDPKKFLKRAYKALSPGGWLEVCALVFPLGCDDGTVPEDAPIRKWQDLLVEAAEKMGRSMEALEHQASDKKAMGEIGFTNMTSQDFIWPLNSWPKDEKLKEIGRWQFVNLDTGLEGLSMGLLTRVLGWTKEEVQVLCANVRKDLKNKSMHSYWRIRVICAQKPENVEEAAPSSQLTPGKSNAASPAPEFGIPDLRSRARKVKCDEAKPRCMRCTSSGRQCAGYEPTIEHGLAWYRPQQLTAHDQREGRAFQFFSHMVGPVLSGPTDSYFWTHLVVQFSHFEPAVRHAVLAISSLYEDFHGGQRVTRQKEGNAFAIRHYSAAIERIKGAQDEQLVLLVCILFVCVEYLQGDVEAALRHCKHGILILNKVGCSSWARQYLMPIFRRLSFISFFLGAKPSDDALVPGLIGYHDPMPPRFASVDEAQNAIDDITVHAIELVAKGDDTGTQPLETRLQEFYGKICELDATIPPQESSKKIAICGMKMKTEMARIQVNTIHGEGEMRFDEWAESFRTIVRLARRAADLKAAFPDERPRASFTFEQGFLSMLGFVSIKCRDLQTRLEALELMAKIPAPKEGLLDVGTLYRVGRREAEIEHGVSLDDGTLERNQAAMAELSFPPEEKRLLGAPIEHELDVIKNEDGTTMYRRTVHFVSKDAEGKVKKQTEYLLDRKPGQLLAPDVPCMRCSKPLLEFA
;
A
#
# COMPACT_ATOMS: atom_id res chain seq x y z
N MET A 1 -14.00 49.74 52.66
CA MET A 1 -15.10 50.51 52.04
C MET A 1 -14.81 50.61 50.55
N ASN A 2 -15.81 50.31 49.72
CA ASN A 2 -15.65 50.03 48.29
C ASN A 2 -15.87 51.31 47.45
N PRO A 3 -14.91 51.68 46.58
CA PRO A 3 -15.20 52.27 45.27
C PRO A 3 -14.29 51.62 44.19
N SER A 4 -14.50 51.60 42.88
CA SER A 4 -15.47 52.17 41.93
C SER A 4 -15.09 51.63 40.53
N ARG A 5 -16.09 51.37 39.68
CA ARG A 5 -15.99 51.02 38.24
C ARG A 5 -15.35 52.14 37.40
N ILE A 6 -14.50 51.80 36.40
CA ILE A 6 -14.50 52.37 35.03
C ILE A 6 -14.07 51.27 34.01
N LYS A 7 -14.67 51.36 32.82
CA LYS A 7 -14.92 50.39 31.73
C LYS A 7 -13.69 50.04 30.86
N SER A 8 -13.58 48.79 30.40
CA SER A 8 -12.83 48.44 29.18
C SER A 8 -13.78 48.20 28.00
N ARG A 9 -13.44 48.81 26.85
CA ARG A 9 -14.08 48.60 25.54
C ARG A 9 -13.63 47.25 24.99
N LYS A 10 -14.57 46.36 24.68
CA LYS A 10 -14.35 45.23 23.76
C LYS A 10 -14.52 45.74 22.33
N SER A 11 -13.46 45.67 21.52
CA SER A 11 -13.54 45.76 20.06
C SER A 11 -13.95 44.40 19.51
N ALA A 12 -15.05 44.36 18.79
CA ALA A 12 -15.54 43.20 18.06
C ALA A 12 -14.64 42.93 16.84
N PHE A 13 -14.22 41.67 16.66
CA PHE A 13 -13.81 41.12 15.38
C PHE A 13 -14.88 40.12 14.96
N SER A 14 -15.53 40.38 13.84
CA SER A 14 -16.59 39.54 13.29
C SER A 14 -15.99 38.29 12.64
N THR A 15 -16.45 37.13 13.06
CA THR A 15 -16.42 35.90 12.27
C THR A 15 -17.21 36.13 10.98
N ARG A 16 -16.53 36.10 9.83
CA ARG A 16 -17.21 35.94 8.53
C ARG A 16 -17.27 34.45 8.24
N ASP A 17 -18.49 33.94 8.27
CA ASP A 17 -18.86 32.61 7.79
C ASP A 17 -18.45 32.43 6.32
N SER A 18 -17.80 31.31 6.04
CA SER A 18 -17.50 30.82 4.69
C SER A 18 -18.82 30.42 4.02
N GLN A 19 -19.38 31.33 3.22
CA GLN A 19 -20.51 31.03 2.34
C GLN A 19 -20.09 29.99 1.30
N ALA A 20 -20.77 28.84 1.33
CA ALA A 20 -20.79 27.89 0.23
C ALA A 20 -21.32 28.57 -1.04
N ILE A 21 -20.54 28.49 -2.12
CA ILE A 21 -20.97 28.96 -3.44
C ILE A 21 -21.97 27.92 -3.98
N ALA A 22 -23.24 28.32 -4.04
CA ALA A 22 -24.30 27.54 -4.67
C ALA A 22 -24.04 27.43 -6.19
N ALA A 23 -23.98 26.20 -6.70
CA ALA A 23 -24.03 25.92 -8.13
C ALA A 23 -25.49 26.04 -8.62
N PRO A 24 -25.74 26.54 -9.84
CA PRO A 24 -27.08 26.65 -10.39
C PRO A 24 -27.67 25.26 -10.68
N ASP A 25 -28.93 25.13 -10.26
CA ASP A 25 -29.84 24.00 -10.44
C ASP A 25 -30.34 23.97 -11.89
N GLU A 26 -29.89 22.99 -12.68
CA GLU A 26 -30.61 22.51 -13.86
C GLU A 26 -30.67 20.99 -13.81
N GLY A 27 -31.83 20.49 -13.38
CA GLY A 27 -32.16 19.07 -13.34
C GLY A 27 -32.41 18.47 -14.73
N ALA A 28 -31.89 17.26 -14.90
CA ALA A 28 -32.50 16.24 -15.74
C ALA A 28 -32.49 14.92 -14.94
N ASP A 29 -33.64 14.64 -14.33
CA ASP A 29 -34.03 13.40 -13.69
C ASP A 29 -34.05 12.25 -14.72
N VAL A 30 -33.25 11.19 -14.49
CA VAL A 30 -33.64 9.82 -14.85
C VAL A 30 -32.98 8.82 -13.88
N GLY A 31 -33.75 8.36 -12.89
CA GLY A 31 -33.80 6.93 -12.55
C GLY A 31 -33.09 6.44 -11.28
N ASP A 32 -33.56 6.89 -10.11
CA ASP A 32 -33.49 6.09 -8.88
C ASP A 32 -34.36 4.83 -9.02
N LEU A 33 -33.75 3.64 -9.05
CA LEU A 33 -34.46 2.38 -8.80
C LEU A 33 -33.54 1.33 -8.14
N TYR A 34 -33.92 0.98 -6.90
CA TYR A 34 -33.56 -0.19 -6.07
C TYR A 34 -32.28 -0.11 -5.20
N GLU A 35 -32.43 0.53 -4.02
CA GLU A 35 -31.76 0.05 -2.80
C GLU A 35 -32.35 -1.32 -2.42
N ASP A 36 -31.55 -2.38 -2.53
CA ASP A 36 -31.90 -3.72 -2.04
C ASP A 36 -31.14 -4.01 -0.73
N SER A 37 -31.73 -3.58 0.39
CA SER A 37 -31.19 -3.82 1.73
C SER A 37 -31.17 -5.29 2.14
N SER A 38 -31.78 -6.19 1.36
CA SER A 38 -31.85 -7.63 1.63
C SER A 38 -30.63 -8.40 1.10
N LEU A 39 -30.00 -7.91 0.02
CA LEU A 39 -28.74 -8.45 -0.51
C LEU A 39 -27.52 -8.03 0.31
N ALA A 40 -27.58 -6.88 1.00
CA ALA A 40 -26.50 -6.39 1.86
C ALA A 40 -26.27 -7.28 3.10
N SER A 41 -27.33 -7.82 3.72
CA SER A 41 -27.22 -8.72 4.88
C SER A 41 -26.84 -10.16 4.52
N LEU A 42 -27.11 -10.58 3.28
CA LEU A 42 -26.58 -11.83 2.70
C LEU A 42 -25.10 -11.68 2.30
N ARG A 43 -24.66 -10.50 1.85
CA ARG A 43 -23.25 -10.21 1.55
C ARG A 43 -22.36 -10.19 2.80
N SER A 44 -22.85 -9.67 3.92
CA SER A 44 -22.05 -9.64 5.17
C SER A 44 -21.71 -11.04 5.67
N SER A 45 -22.65 -12.00 5.61
CA SER A 45 -22.42 -13.38 6.08
C SER A 45 -21.55 -14.22 5.14
N ILE A 46 -21.49 -13.89 3.84
CA ILE A 46 -20.61 -14.55 2.85
C ILE A 46 -19.15 -14.06 2.98
N LEU A 47 -18.95 -12.81 3.40
CA LEU A 47 -17.63 -12.22 3.66
C LEU A 47 -17.08 -12.53 5.07
N GLU A 48 -17.92 -13.01 5.99
CA GLU A 48 -17.50 -13.39 7.34
C GLU A 48 -16.54 -14.59 7.30
N HIS A 49 -15.38 -14.47 7.95
CA HIS A 49 -14.40 -15.55 8.10
C HIS A 49 -14.63 -16.33 9.40
N GLN A 50 -14.42 -17.64 9.35
CA GLN A 50 -14.36 -18.50 10.54
C GLN A 50 -12.98 -18.42 11.16
N VAL A 51 -12.87 -18.06 12.43
CA VAL A 51 -11.58 -18.04 13.15
C VAL A 51 -11.45 -19.32 13.99
N GLU A 52 -10.42 -20.12 13.73
CA GLU A 52 -10.10 -21.31 14.51
C GLU A 52 -8.58 -21.42 14.73
N ASN A 53 -8.15 -21.75 15.95
CA ASN A 53 -6.73 -21.90 16.32
C ASN A 53 -5.84 -20.67 16.01
N GLY A 54 -6.44 -19.49 15.83
CA GLY A 54 -5.75 -18.25 15.45
C GLY A 54 -5.59 -18.06 13.93
N ARG A 55 -6.32 -18.81 13.12
CA ARG A 55 -6.33 -18.76 11.64
C ARG A 55 -7.73 -18.43 11.11
N THR A 56 -7.84 -17.80 9.94
CA THR A 56 -9.12 -17.57 9.26
C THR A 56 -9.41 -18.62 8.18
N TYR A 57 -10.68 -19.00 8.04
CA TYR A 57 -11.20 -19.95 7.03
C TYR A 57 -12.49 -19.41 6.41
N HIS A 58 -12.90 -19.95 5.26
CA HIS A 58 -14.15 -19.57 4.59
C HIS A 58 -15.41 -20.02 5.35
N SER A 59 -16.53 -19.30 5.18
CA SER A 59 -17.82 -19.56 5.85
C SER A 59 -18.85 -20.32 5.01
N MET A 60 -18.82 -20.17 3.67
CA MET A 60 -19.80 -20.71 2.71
C MET A 60 -19.92 -22.25 2.70
N SER A 61 -18.94 -22.97 3.25
CA SER A 61 -18.98 -24.42 3.49
C SER A 61 -18.07 -24.83 4.65
N ALA A 62 -18.24 -24.16 5.79
CA ALA A 62 -17.46 -24.36 7.00
C ALA A 62 -17.23 -25.85 7.32
N GLY A 63 -15.96 -26.25 7.43
CA GLY A 63 -15.52 -27.62 7.71
C GLY A 63 -15.25 -28.51 6.50
N LYS A 64 -15.54 -28.08 5.27
CA LYS A 64 -15.22 -28.85 4.04
C LYS A 64 -13.86 -28.52 3.42
N TYR A 65 -13.40 -27.26 3.55
CA TYR A 65 -12.09 -26.81 3.11
C TYR A 65 -11.22 -26.50 4.32
N ASN A 66 -10.01 -27.06 4.36
CA ASN A 66 -9.15 -27.06 5.55
C ASN A 66 -7.90 -26.20 5.46
N PHE A 67 -7.71 -25.48 4.35
CA PHE A 67 -6.63 -24.53 4.21
C PHE A 67 -7.12 -23.12 4.59
N PRO A 68 -6.33 -22.37 5.37
CA PRO A 68 -6.72 -21.05 5.82
C PRO A 68 -6.65 -20.03 4.68
N ASN A 69 -7.35 -18.91 4.83
CA ASN A 69 -7.43 -17.84 3.85
C ASN A 69 -6.71 -16.54 4.28
N ASP A 70 -5.96 -16.57 5.39
CA ASP A 70 -5.12 -15.46 5.90
C ASP A 70 -3.69 -15.44 5.32
N GLU A 71 -3.30 -16.46 4.55
CA GLU A 71 -1.94 -16.63 3.97
C GLU A 71 -1.86 -16.19 2.49
N VAL A 72 -2.42 -15.02 2.16
CA VAL A 72 -2.42 -14.43 0.80
C VAL A 72 -1.04 -14.42 0.14
N ARG A 73 0.03 -14.20 0.91
CA ARG A 73 1.42 -14.14 0.40
C ARG A 73 1.95 -15.47 -0.14
N ASP A 74 1.41 -16.60 0.32
CA ASP A 74 1.89 -17.92 -0.11
C ASP A 74 1.48 -18.22 -1.56
N ALA A 75 0.31 -17.74 -1.99
CA ALA A 75 -0.14 -17.86 -3.38
C ALA A 75 0.76 -17.08 -4.36
N ASP A 76 1.30 -15.93 -3.94
CA ASP A 76 2.21 -15.12 -4.76
C ASP A 76 3.58 -15.80 -4.93
N PHE A 77 4.09 -16.42 -3.85
CA PHE A 77 5.33 -17.22 -3.92
C PHE A 77 5.17 -18.43 -4.84
N GLN A 78 4.05 -19.13 -4.76
CA GLN A 78 3.74 -20.24 -5.67
C GLN A 78 3.64 -19.75 -7.11
N HIS A 79 2.98 -18.62 -7.38
CA HIS A 79 2.90 -18.05 -8.72
C HIS A 79 4.30 -17.75 -9.30
N ARG A 80 5.22 -17.18 -8.51
CA ARG A 80 6.62 -16.96 -8.94
C ARG A 80 7.36 -18.27 -9.23
N LEU A 81 7.20 -19.28 -8.38
CA LEU A 81 7.82 -20.61 -8.58
C LEU A 81 7.36 -21.26 -9.89
N TRP A 82 6.08 -21.11 -10.22
CA TRP A 82 5.51 -21.56 -11.48
C TRP A 82 6.16 -20.87 -12.68
N LEU A 83 6.19 -19.52 -12.71
CA LEU A 83 6.83 -18.76 -13.77
C LEU A 83 8.32 -19.13 -13.94
N MET A 84 9.06 -19.27 -12.84
CA MET A 84 10.46 -19.69 -12.90
C MET A 84 10.61 -21.09 -13.52
N SER A 85 9.66 -21.98 -13.28
CA SER A 85 9.71 -23.36 -13.78
C SER A 85 9.35 -23.45 -15.26
N SER A 86 8.40 -22.65 -15.72
CA SER A 86 7.88 -22.61 -17.09
C SER A 86 8.63 -21.63 -18.01
N ASP A 87 9.80 -21.13 -17.61
CA ASP A 87 10.57 -20.13 -18.36
C ASP A 87 9.74 -18.85 -18.66
N GLU A 88 9.02 -18.39 -17.63
CA GLU A 88 8.15 -17.21 -17.61
C GLU A 88 6.90 -17.31 -18.50
N GLU A 89 6.54 -18.51 -18.98
CA GLU A 89 5.26 -18.76 -19.66
C GLU A 89 4.11 -18.98 -18.67
N LEU A 90 2.94 -18.39 -18.94
CA LEU A 90 1.75 -18.47 -18.06
C LEU A 90 0.98 -19.79 -18.19
N ALA A 91 1.18 -20.54 -19.27
CA ALA A 91 0.53 -21.83 -19.54
C ALA A 91 1.34 -22.64 -20.56
N LEU A 92 1.16 -23.96 -20.57
CA LEU A 92 1.85 -24.89 -21.50
C LEU A 92 0.92 -25.49 -22.55
N ALA A 93 -0.39 -25.41 -22.37
CA ALA A 93 -1.39 -25.91 -23.30
C ALA A 93 -1.27 -25.20 -24.66
N PRO A 94 -1.21 -25.91 -25.80
CA PRO A 94 -0.99 -25.29 -27.10
C PRO A 94 -1.99 -24.19 -27.49
N GLY A 95 -3.24 -24.27 -27.01
CA GLY A 95 -4.30 -23.32 -27.34
C GLY A 95 -4.41 -22.06 -26.48
N HIS A 96 -3.61 -21.92 -25.42
CA HIS A 96 -3.81 -20.85 -24.44
C HIS A 96 -3.69 -19.44 -25.05
N LYS A 97 -2.70 -19.21 -25.94
CA LYS A 97 -2.45 -17.88 -26.55
C LYS A 97 -3.57 -17.38 -27.47
N THR A 98 -4.41 -18.29 -27.96
CA THR A 98 -5.51 -17.98 -28.88
C THR A 98 -6.89 -18.02 -28.21
N ALA A 99 -6.95 -18.38 -26.93
CA ALA A 99 -8.21 -18.50 -26.20
C ALA A 99 -8.92 -17.15 -26.11
N LYS A 100 -10.24 -17.12 -26.36
CA LYS A 100 -11.06 -15.92 -26.23
C LYS A 100 -11.85 -15.90 -24.94
N ARG A 101 -12.08 -17.06 -24.33
CA ARG A 101 -12.71 -17.17 -23.01
C ARG A 101 -12.00 -18.20 -22.15
N VAL A 102 -11.56 -17.78 -20.98
CA VAL A 102 -10.67 -18.54 -20.09
C VAL A 102 -11.32 -18.69 -18.71
N LEU A 103 -11.20 -19.87 -18.12
CA LEU A 103 -11.60 -20.16 -16.74
C LEU A 103 -10.37 -20.49 -15.91
N ASP A 104 -10.16 -19.80 -14.80
CA ASP A 104 -9.16 -20.14 -13.77
C ASP A 104 -9.88 -20.78 -12.57
N VAL A 105 -9.62 -22.07 -12.36
CA VAL A 105 -10.29 -22.92 -11.37
C VAL A 105 -9.51 -22.87 -10.07
N GLY A 106 -10.14 -22.39 -8.99
CA GLY A 106 -9.47 -22.20 -7.70
C GLY A 106 -8.47 -21.06 -7.79
N THR A 107 -8.96 -19.89 -8.24
CA THR A 107 -8.09 -18.76 -8.62
C THR A 107 -7.28 -18.20 -7.44
N GLY A 108 -7.65 -18.52 -6.19
CA GLY A 108 -6.94 -18.06 -5.00
C GLY A 108 -6.92 -16.54 -4.95
N THR A 109 -5.73 -15.95 -4.88
CA THR A 109 -5.55 -14.49 -4.94
C THR A 109 -5.85 -13.89 -6.32
N GLY A 110 -6.15 -14.68 -7.34
CA GLY A 110 -6.42 -14.16 -8.69
C GLY A 110 -5.19 -13.72 -9.47
N ILE A 111 -3.98 -13.83 -8.91
CA ILE A 111 -2.73 -13.36 -9.53
C ILE A 111 -2.50 -13.96 -10.92
N TRP A 112 -2.79 -15.25 -11.11
CA TRP A 112 -2.65 -15.89 -12.42
C TRP A 112 -3.68 -15.36 -13.42
N ALA A 113 -4.95 -15.24 -13.01
CA ALA A 113 -6.01 -14.74 -13.86
C ALA A 113 -5.75 -13.29 -14.32
N ILE A 114 -5.18 -12.47 -13.43
CA ILE A 114 -4.76 -11.09 -13.71
C ILE A 114 -3.62 -11.07 -14.74
N ASP A 115 -2.52 -11.78 -14.48
CA ASP A 115 -1.37 -11.80 -15.39
C ASP A 115 -1.75 -12.37 -16.76
N PHE A 116 -2.63 -13.36 -16.80
CA PHE A 116 -3.17 -13.89 -18.06
C PHE A 116 -4.02 -12.85 -18.78
N ALA A 117 -4.92 -12.16 -18.08
CA ALA A 117 -5.76 -11.13 -18.67
C ALA A 117 -4.95 -9.95 -19.23
N ASP A 118 -3.89 -9.54 -18.52
CA ASP A 118 -2.97 -8.49 -18.98
C ASP A 118 -2.15 -8.92 -20.19
N ALA A 119 -1.64 -10.16 -20.20
CA ALA A 119 -0.89 -10.71 -21.34
C ALA A 119 -1.77 -10.92 -22.59
N PHE A 120 -3.07 -11.16 -22.41
CA PHE A 120 -4.03 -11.42 -23.48
C PHE A 120 -5.29 -10.53 -23.37
N PRO A 121 -5.20 -9.23 -23.73
CA PRO A 121 -6.31 -8.26 -23.57
C PRO A 121 -7.59 -8.61 -24.35
N ASP A 122 -7.47 -9.45 -25.39
CA ASP A 122 -8.60 -9.94 -26.20
C ASP A 122 -9.34 -11.14 -25.59
N ALA A 123 -8.84 -11.70 -24.48
CA ALA A 123 -9.42 -12.86 -23.81
C ALA A 123 -10.27 -12.43 -22.61
N GLU A 124 -11.48 -12.96 -22.49
CA GLU A 124 -12.32 -12.86 -21.30
C GLU A 124 -11.88 -13.91 -20.27
N VAL A 125 -11.31 -13.50 -19.14
CA VAL A 125 -10.79 -14.39 -18.08
C VAL A 125 -11.74 -14.40 -16.89
N VAL A 126 -12.18 -15.57 -16.45
CA VAL A 126 -13.05 -15.76 -15.29
C VAL A 126 -12.30 -16.58 -14.25
N GLY A 127 -11.96 -16.00 -13.11
CA GLY A 127 -11.40 -16.72 -11.96
C GLY A 127 -12.49 -17.11 -10.98
N VAL A 128 -12.48 -18.35 -10.49
CA VAL A 128 -13.49 -18.85 -9.54
C VAL A 128 -12.81 -19.37 -8.28
N ASP A 129 -13.27 -18.92 -7.12
CA ASP A 129 -12.80 -19.43 -5.82
C ASP A 129 -13.94 -19.55 -4.79
N LEU A 130 -13.73 -20.36 -3.77
CA LEU A 130 -14.64 -20.47 -2.63
C LEU A 130 -14.51 -19.30 -1.65
N SER A 131 -13.34 -18.66 -1.62
CA SER A 131 -13.00 -17.57 -0.69
C SER A 131 -12.88 -16.24 -1.43
N PRO A 132 -13.46 -15.15 -0.90
CA PRO A 132 -13.29 -13.81 -1.43
C PRO A 132 -11.93 -13.22 -1.02
N ILE A 133 -10.83 -13.75 -1.57
CA ILE A 133 -9.45 -13.32 -1.28
C ILE A 133 -8.74 -12.69 -2.48
N GLN A 134 -9.48 -12.44 -3.55
CA GLN A 134 -8.99 -11.79 -4.76
C GLN A 134 -8.82 -10.29 -4.50
N PRO A 135 -7.84 -9.63 -5.14
CA PRO A 135 -7.63 -8.20 -4.99
C PRO A 135 -8.85 -7.45 -5.50
N ASP A 136 -9.05 -6.26 -4.93
CA ASP A 136 -10.14 -5.39 -5.37
C ASP A 136 -9.93 -4.80 -6.78
N TRP A 137 -8.81 -5.15 -7.45
CA TRP A 137 -8.50 -4.73 -8.80
C TRP A 137 -8.13 -5.92 -9.69
N ALA A 138 -8.69 -5.94 -10.91
CA ALA A 138 -8.29 -6.82 -12.00
C ALA A 138 -8.38 -6.07 -13.36
N PRO A 139 -7.71 -6.56 -14.42
CA PRO A 139 -7.85 -6.04 -15.78
C PRO A 139 -9.30 -6.04 -16.26
N PRO A 140 -9.71 -5.16 -17.20
CA PRO A 140 -11.11 -5.00 -17.62
C PRO A 140 -11.72 -6.24 -18.28
N ASN A 141 -10.88 -7.16 -18.71
CA ASN A 141 -11.22 -8.46 -19.28
C ASN A 141 -11.10 -9.62 -18.26
N CYS A 142 -10.86 -9.33 -16.99
CA CYS A 142 -10.77 -10.31 -15.89
C CYS A 142 -11.95 -10.16 -14.92
N PHE A 143 -12.58 -11.29 -14.57
CA PHE A 143 -13.77 -11.36 -13.73
C PHE A 143 -13.57 -12.40 -12.64
N PHE A 144 -14.10 -12.17 -11.44
CA PHE A 144 -14.02 -13.13 -10.34
C PHE A 144 -15.43 -13.56 -9.88
N GLU A 145 -15.60 -14.86 -9.63
CA GLU A 145 -16.85 -15.43 -9.11
C GLU A 145 -16.58 -16.22 -7.82
N ILE A 146 -17.39 -15.97 -6.80
CA ILE A 146 -17.37 -16.78 -5.57
C ILE A 146 -18.37 -17.90 -5.76
N ASP A 147 -17.88 -19.10 -6.08
CA ASP A 147 -18.74 -20.26 -6.28
C ASP A 147 -18.06 -21.56 -5.85
N ASP A 148 -18.90 -22.53 -5.53
CA ASP A 148 -18.48 -23.90 -5.24
C ASP A 148 -18.41 -24.70 -6.55
N LEU A 149 -17.19 -24.91 -7.03
CA LEU A 149 -16.89 -25.66 -8.26
C LEU A 149 -17.35 -27.14 -8.20
N GLU A 150 -17.74 -27.65 -7.02
CA GLU A 150 -18.38 -28.95 -6.86
C GLU A 150 -19.89 -28.95 -7.13
N LYS A 151 -20.51 -27.79 -7.30
CA LYS A 151 -21.90 -27.62 -7.75
C LYS A 151 -22.02 -27.66 -9.28
N PRO A 152 -23.23 -27.79 -9.84
CA PRO A 152 -23.43 -27.71 -11.30
C PRO A 152 -23.00 -26.35 -11.85
N TRP A 153 -22.13 -26.35 -12.85
CA TRP A 153 -21.67 -25.14 -13.53
C TRP A 153 -22.80 -24.53 -14.38
N THR A 154 -23.03 -23.22 -14.25
CA THR A 154 -24.22 -22.53 -14.82
C THR A 154 -23.91 -21.57 -15.97
N TRP A 155 -22.64 -21.43 -16.39
CA TRP A 155 -22.27 -20.58 -17.52
C TRP A 155 -22.96 -21.01 -18.82
N SER A 156 -23.51 -20.03 -19.55
CA SER A 156 -24.23 -20.24 -20.81
C SER A 156 -23.32 -20.34 -22.04
N ARG A 157 -22.11 -19.76 -21.94
CA ARG A 157 -21.07 -19.82 -22.97
C ARG A 157 -20.01 -20.85 -22.57
N PRO A 158 -19.44 -21.60 -23.52
CA PRO A 158 -18.29 -22.45 -23.25
C PRO A 158 -17.00 -21.63 -23.04
N PHE A 159 -15.94 -22.28 -22.58
CA PHE A 159 -14.59 -21.75 -22.43
C PHE A 159 -13.66 -22.37 -23.48
N ASP A 160 -12.73 -21.59 -24.00
CA ASP A 160 -11.71 -22.09 -24.94
C ASP A 160 -10.51 -22.66 -24.20
N TYR A 161 -10.29 -22.19 -22.96
CA TYR A 161 -9.22 -22.65 -22.09
C TYR A 161 -9.68 -22.72 -20.64
N ILE A 162 -9.36 -23.82 -19.95
CA ILE A 162 -9.59 -24.01 -18.52
C ILE A 162 -8.25 -24.32 -17.87
N HIS A 163 -7.83 -23.46 -16.95
CA HIS A 163 -6.63 -23.61 -16.15
C HIS A 163 -7.00 -24.05 -14.72
N CYS A 164 -6.26 -25.00 -14.16
CA CYS A 164 -6.48 -25.55 -12.83
C CYS A 164 -5.13 -25.84 -12.18
N ARG A 165 -4.82 -25.20 -11.05
CA ARG A 165 -3.49 -25.25 -10.44
C ARG A 165 -3.57 -25.38 -8.93
N SER A 166 -2.76 -26.28 -8.37
CA SER A 166 -2.62 -26.49 -6.92
C SER A 166 -3.96 -26.73 -6.20
N MET A 167 -4.73 -27.68 -6.74
CA MET A 167 -6.06 -28.07 -6.24
C MET A 167 -6.04 -29.39 -5.46
N GLU A 168 -4.94 -29.69 -4.77
CA GLU A 168 -4.79 -30.87 -3.93
C GLU A 168 -5.81 -30.88 -2.79
N ALA A 169 -6.50 -32.01 -2.58
CA ALA A 169 -7.56 -32.16 -1.57
C ALA A 169 -8.75 -31.19 -1.70
N CYS A 170 -8.88 -30.47 -2.83
CA CYS A 170 -9.97 -29.51 -3.05
C CYS A 170 -11.27 -30.17 -3.53
N PHE A 171 -11.22 -31.35 -4.16
CA PHE A 171 -12.39 -32.03 -4.72
C PHE A 171 -12.67 -33.38 -4.05
N GLU A 172 -13.93 -33.66 -3.72
CA GLU A 172 -14.37 -34.97 -3.25
C GLU A 172 -14.42 -36.00 -4.40
N ASP A 173 -14.85 -35.57 -5.59
CA ASP A 173 -14.86 -36.39 -6.81
C ASP A 173 -14.17 -35.66 -7.98
N PRO A 174 -12.85 -35.86 -8.15
CA PRO A 174 -12.11 -35.27 -9.27
C PRO A 174 -12.63 -35.71 -10.64
N LYS A 175 -13.23 -36.90 -10.78
CA LYS A 175 -13.74 -37.41 -12.07
C LYS A 175 -14.95 -36.59 -12.51
N LYS A 176 -15.78 -36.20 -11.56
CA LYS A 176 -16.92 -35.31 -11.78
C LYS A 176 -16.48 -33.91 -12.18
N PHE A 177 -15.43 -33.37 -11.56
CA PHE A 177 -14.81 -32.11 -11.99
C PHE A 177 -14.30 -32.19 -13.43
N LEU A 178 -13.50 -33.21 -13.78
CA LEU A 178 -12.95 -33.37 -15.13
C LEU A 178 -14.05 -33.51 -16.20
N LYS A 179 -15.16 -34.20 -15.89
CA LYS A 179 -16.34 -34.27 -16.77
C LYS A 179 -17.03 -32.92 -16.96
N ARG A 180 -17.08 -32.07 -15.92
CA ARG A 180 -17.64 -30.71 -16.02
C ARG A 180 -16.75 -29.81 -16.86
N ALA A 181 -15.44 -29.85 -16.63
CA ALA A 181 -14.46 -29.14 -17.45
C ALA A 181 -14.61 -29.52 -18.94
N TYR A 182 -14.67 -30.82 -19.25
CA TYR A 182 -14.91 -31.29 -20.63
C TYR A 182 -16.22 -30.74 -21.24
N LYS A 183 -17.31 -30.75 -20.46
CA LYS A 183 -18.61 -30.24 -20.93
C LYS A 183 -18.56 -28.73 -21.19
N ALA A 184 -17.86 -27.98 -20.35
CA ALA A 184 -17.76 -26.52 -20.42
C ALA A 184 -16.78 -26.02 -21.50
N LEU A 185 -15.89 -26.88 -22.01
CA LEU A 185 -14.98 -26.51 -23.10
C LEU A 185 -15.69 -26.37 -24.45
N SER A 186 -15.27 -25.40 -25.24
CA SER A 186 -15.54 -25.32 -26.68
C SER A 186 -14.91 -26.51 -27.40
N PRO A 187 -15.47 -26.99 -28.53
CA PRO A 187 -14.74 -27.89 -29.42
C PRO A 187 -13.36 -27.29 -29.77
N GLY A 188 -12.30 -28.10 -29.67
CA GLY A 188 -10.91 -27.64 -29.82
C GLY A 188 -10.31 -26.99 -28.57
N GLY A 189 -11.08 -26.72 -27.52
CA GLY A 189 -10.62 -26.10 -26.27
C GLY A 189 -9.74 -27.01 -25.41
N TRP A 190 -8.95 -26.39 -24.52
CA TRP A 190 -7.92 -27.07 -23.72
C TRP A 190 -8.19 -27.00 -22.21
N LEU A 191 -7.93 -28.10 -21.52
CA LEU A 191 -7.79 -28.18 -20.07
C LEU A 191 -6.31 -28.31 -19.72
N GLU A 192 -5.83 -27.50 -18.77
CA GLU A 192 -4.51 -27.62 -18.15
C GLU A 192 -4.65 -27.87 -16.65
N VAL A 193 -4.03 -28.94 -16.15
CA VAL A 193 -3.99 -29.30 -14.74
C VAL A 193 -2.55 -29.30 -14.25
N CYS A 194 -2.28 -28.52 -13.22
CA CYS A 194 -0.97 -28.29 -12.63
C CYS A 194 -1.00 -28.76 -11.18
N ALA A 195 -0.34 -29.89 -10.86
CA ALA A 195 -0.46 -30.55 -9.56
C ALA A 195 0.86 -31.08 -8.99
N LEU A 196 0.92 -31.20 -7.67
CA LEU A 196 1.96 -31.92 -6.94
C LEU A 196 1.83 -33.43 -7.16
N VAL A 197 2.96 -34.11 -7.34
CA VAL A 197 3.06 -35.57 -7.35
C VAL A 197 3.57 -36.02 -6.00
N PHE A 198 2.79 -36.87 -5.32
CA PHE A 198 3.15 -37.48 -4.05
C PHE A 198 3.71 -38.90 -4.26
N PRO A 199 4.59 -39.39 -3.36
CA PRO A 199 5.21 -38.66 -2.26
C PRO A 199 6.34 -37.72 -2.69
N LEU A 200 6.86 -36.89 -1.77
CA LEU A 200 8.03 -36.04 -2.01
C LEU A 200 9.22 -36.87 -2.49
N GLY A 201 9.95 -36.32 -3.45
CA GLY A 201 11.09 -36.96 -4.09
C GLY A 201 12.38 -36.83 -3.29
N CYS A 202 13.21 -37.87 -3.37
CA CYS A 202 14.59 -37.90 -2.88
C CYS A 202 15.32 -39.04 -3.60
N ASP A 203 16.11 -38.71 -4.63
CA ASP A 203 16.67 -39.72 -5.54
C ASP A 203 17.90 -40.44 -4.98
N ASP A 204 18.54 -39.88 -3.94
CA ASP A 204 19.78 -40.39 -3.36
C ASP A 204 19.64 -40.88 -1.91
N GLY A 205 18.40 -40.97 -1.40
CA GLY A 205 18.10 -41.49 -0.07
C GLY A 205 18.59 -40.61 1.09
N THR A 206 18.95 -39.35 0.84
CA THR A 206 19.43 -38.41 1.87
C THR A 206 18.36 -37.97 2.88
N VAL A 207 17.08 -38.24 2.62
CA VAL A 207 15.95 -37.98 3.52
C VAL A 207 15.60 -39.29 4.24
N PRO A 208 15.93 -39.44 5.55
CA PRO A 208 15.60 -40.62 6.34
C PRO A 208 14.10 -40.96 6.30
N GLU A 209 13.76 -42.24 6.46
CA GLU A 209 12.36 -42.69 6.46
C GLU A 209 11.56 -42.11 7.63
N ASP A 210 12.21 -41.89 8.78
CA ASP A 210 11.61 -41.31 9.99
C ASP A 210 11.72 -39.77 10.06
N ALA A 211 12.18 -39.13 8.97
CA ALA A 211 12.35 -37.69 8.93
C ALA A 211 11.02 -36.95 9.18
N PRO A 212 11.00 -35.90 10.04
CA PRO A 212 9.82 -35.08 10.28
C PRO A 212 9.09 -34.63 9.01
N ILE A 213 9.81 -34.26 7.95
CA ILE A 213 9.21 -33.84 6.68
C ILE A 213 8.43 -34.94 5.94
N ARG A 214 8.88 -36.20 6.01
CA ARG A 214 8.12 -37.34 5.45
C ARG A 214 6.89 -37.63 6.29
N LYS A 215 7.08 -37.73 7.61
CA LYS A 215 5.99 -37.91 8.56
C LYS A 215 4.91 -36.85 8.42
N TRP A 216 5.30 -35.59 8.23
CA TRP A 216 4.38 -34.49 8.00
C TRP A 216 3.53 -34.70 6.73
N GLN A 217 4.15 -35.02 5.60
CA GLN A 217 3.42 -35.32 4.38
C GLN A 217 2.46 -36.50 4.54
N ASP A 218 2.92 -37.59 5.15
CA ASP A 218 2.09 -38.79 5.36
C ASP A 218 0.85 -38.48 6.21
N LEU A 219 1.02 -37.65 7.26
CA LEU A 219 -0.11 -37.18 8.09
C LEU A 219 -1.08 -36.29 7.30
N LEU A 220 -0.59 -35.44 6.40
CA LEU A 220 -1.46 -34.62 5.55
C LEU A 220 -2.27 -35.49 4.57
N VAL A 221 -1.62 -36.48 3.94
CA VAL A 221 -2.29 -37.44 3.05
C VAL A 221 -3.32 -38.26 3.82
N GLU A 222 -2.96 -38.80 4.98
CA GLU A 222 -3.88 -39.57 5.84
C GLU A 222 -5.11 -38.73 6.25
N ALA A 223 -4.89 -37.48 6.67
CA ALA A 223 -5.96 -36.57 7.04
C ALA A 223 -6.89 -36.26 5.86
N ALA A 224 -6.32 -36.01 4.68
CA ALA A 224 -7.06 -35.74 3.46
C ALA A 224 -7.91 -36.95 3.01
N GLU A 225 -7.36 -38.16 3.10
CA GLU A 225 -8.07 -39.41 2.83
C GLU A 225 -9.23 -39.66 3.79
N LYS A 226 -9.02 -39.48 5.10
CA LYS A 226 -10.07 -39.62 6.13
C LYS A 226 -11.25 -38.66 5.92
N MET A 227 -10.98 -37.51 5.32
CA MET A 227 -12.00 -36.53 4.93
C MET A 227 -12.70 -36.87 3.61
N GLY A 228 -12.21 -37.85 2.84
CA GLY A 228 -12.74 -38.19 1.52
C GLY A 228 -12.31 -37.23 0.41
N ARG A 229 -11.22 -36.48 0.60
CA ARG A 229 -10.67 -35.55 -0.40
C ARG A 229 -9.17 -35.81 -0.57
N SER A 230 -8.83 -36.81 -1.37
CA SER A 230 -7.44 -37.23 -1.57
C SER A 230 -6.58 -36.11 -2.18
N MET A 231 -5.35 -35.95 -1.69
CA MET A 231 -4.34 -35.05 -2.27
C MET A 231 -3.85 -35.51 -3.65
N GLU A 232 -3.95 -36.81 -3.94
CA GLU A 232 -3.35 -37.42 -5.13
C GLU A 232 -4.37 -37.66 -6.26
N ALA A 233 -5.65 -37.75 -5.92
CA ALA A 233 -6.67 -38.25 -6.84
C ALA A 233 -6.88 -37.40 -8.11
N LEU A 234 -6.75 -36.06 -8.02
CA LEU A 234 -6.89 -35.20 -9.19
C LEU A 234 -5.75 -35.42 -10.20
N GLU A 235 -4.50 -35.43 -9.72
CA GLU A 235 -3.32 -35.67 -10.55
C GLU A 235 -3.38 -37.05 -11.19
N HIS A 236 -3.65 -38.10 -10.40
CA HIS A 236 -3.74 -39.48 -10.91
C HIS A 236 -4.80 -39.64 -12.01
N GLN A 237 -5.97 -39.00 -11.85
CA GLN A 237 -7.03 -39.10 -12.85
C GLN A 237 -6.75 -38.28 -14.10
N ALA A 238 -6.18 -37.08 -13.94
CA ALA A 238 -5.82 -36.24 -15.07
C ALA A 238 -4.69 -36.85 -15.91
N SER A 239 -3.72 -37.52 -15.27
CA SER A 239 -2.58 -38.15 -15.95
C SER A 239 -2.92 -39.51 -16.60
N ASP A 240 -3.99 -40.17 -16.15
CA ASP A 240 -4.49 -41.40 -16.76
C ASP A 240 -5.18 -41.15 -18.10
N LYS A 241 -4.45 -41.44 -19.18
CA LYS A 241 -4.94 -41.32 -20.56
C LYS A 241 -6.20 -42.14 -20.83
N LYS A 242 -6.40 -43.28 -20.18
CA LYS A 242 -7.60 -44.09 -20.34
C LYS A 242 -8.80 -43.41 -19.67
N ALA A 243 -8.64 -42.97 -18.42
CA ALA A 243 -9.70 -42.29 -17.68
C ALA A 243 -10.15 -41.00 -18.38
N MET A 244 -9.20 -40.19 -18.88
CA MET A 244 -9.48 -38.96 -19.62
C MET A 244 -10.07 -39.25 -21.01
N GLY A 245 -9.63 -40.32 -21.67
CA GLY A 245 -10.22 -40.80 -22.94
C GLY A 245 -11.67 -41.26 -22.78
N GLU A 246 -12.03 -41.91 -21.66
CA GLU A 246 -13.43 -42.27 -21.35
C GLU A 246 -14.33 -41.03 -21.14
N ILE A 247 -13.77 -39.89 -20.74
CA ILE A 247 -14.49 -38.61 -20.65
C ILE A 247 -14.65 -37.96 -22.04
N GLY A 248 -13.70 -38.22 -22.95
CA GLY A 248 -13.71 -37.73 -24.33
C GLY A 248 -12.53 -36.81 -24.68
N PHE A 249 -11.58 -36.61 -23.75
CA PHE A 249 -10.38 -35.82 -24.04
C PHE A 249 -9.43 -36.54 -25.02
N THR A 250 -8.70 -35.75 -25.81
CA THR A 250 -7.71 -36.19 -26.79
C THR A 250 -6.44 -35.34 -26.69
N ASN A 251 -5.42 -35.65 -27.51
CA ASN A 251 -4.17 -34.87 -27.60
C ASN A 251 -3.48 -34.61 -26.24
N MET A 252 -3.48 -35.62 -25.37
CA MET A 252 -2.98 -35.49 -24.00
C MET A 252 -1.46 -35.46 -23.92
N THR A 253 -0.92 -34.46 -23.24
CA THR A 253 0.51 -34.33 -22.92
C THR A 253 0.71 -34.14 -21.42
N SER A 254 1.88 -34.53 -20.93
CA SER A 254 2.28 -34.33 -19.54
C SER A 254 3.74 -33.91 -19.48
N GLN A 255 4.07 -32.93 -18.65
CA GLN A 255 5.43 -32.45 -18.41
C GLN A 255 5.70 -32.34 -16.92
N ASP A 256 6.85 -32.86 -16.49
CA ASP A 256 7.25 -32.86 -15.08
C ASP A 256 8.32 -31.79 -14.82
N PHE A 257 8.20 -31.08 -13.70
CA PHE A 257 9.16 -30.13 -13.15
C PHE A 257 9.58 -30.56 -11.73
N ILE A 258 10.71 -30.03 -11.26
CA ILE A 258 11.26 -30.32 -9.93
C ILE A 258 11.36 -29.02 -9.15
N TRP A 259 10.76 -28.99 -7.96
CA TRP A 259 10.89 -27.91 -6.99
C TRP A 259 11.66 -28.40 -5.77
N PRO A 260 12.99 -28.16 -5.70
CA PRO A 260 13.79 -28.47 -4.53
C PRO A 260 13.23 -27.78 -3.28
N LEU A 261 13.26 -28.43 -2.12
CA LEU A 261 12.70 -27.83 -0.89
C LEU A 261 13.68 -26.88 -0.18
N ASN A 262 14.94 -26.87 -0.63
CA ASN A 262 15.97 -25.95 -0.18
C ASN A 262 17.05 -25.76 -1.27
N SER A 263 18.09 -24.99 -0.94
CA SER A 263 19.19 -24.62 -1.87
C SER A 263 20.29 -25.68 -2.04
N TRP A 264 19.98 -26.98 -1.90
CA TRP A 264 20.90 -28.10 -2.12
C TRP A 264 21.37 -28.31 -3.58
N PRO A 265 20.58 -28.01 -4.64
CA PRO A 265 21.01 -28.28 -6.01
C PRO A 265 22.27 -27.49 -6.40
N LYS A 266 23.08 -28.08 -7.28
CA LYS A 266 24.24 -27.37 -7.87
C LYS A 266 23.83 -26.43 -9.00
N ASP A 267 22.83 -26.83 -9.79
CA ASP A 267 22.27 -26.01 -10.86
C ASP A 267 21.69 -24.71 -10.30
N GLU A 268 22.03 -23.57 -10.90
CA GLU A 268 21.67 -22.25 -10.34
C GLU A 268 20.17 -21.98 -10.41
N LYS A 269 19.49 -22.40 -11.49
CA LYS A 269 18.03 -22.23 -11.63
C LYS A 269 17.29 -23.05 -10.57
N LEU A 270 17.64 -24.33 -10.42
CA LEU A 270 17.05 -25.21 -9.39
C LEU A 270 17.41 -24.75 -7.98
N LYS A 271 18.62 -24.22 -7.75
CA LYS A 271 19.02 -23.67 -6.46
C LYS A 271 18.20 -22.43 -6.11
N GLU A 272 17.89 -21.57 -7.07
CA GLU A 272 17.04 -20.41 -6.87
C GLU A 272 15.59 -20.80 -6.60
N ILE A 273 15.02 -21.72 -7.41
CA ILE A 273 13.71 -22.34 -7.14
C ILE A 273 13.69 -22.92 -5.72
N GLY A 274 14.76 -23.60 -5.29
CA GLY A 274 14.90 -24.14 -3.94
C GLY A 274 14.93 -23.09 -2.83
N ARG A 275 15.42 -21.87 -3.08
CA ARG A 275 15.33 -20.75 -2.12
C ARG A 275 13.91 -20.23 -2.00
N TRP A 276 13.24 -20.04 -3.13
CA TRP A 276 11.85 -19.59 -3.16
C TRP A 276 10.91 -20.61 -2.52
N GLN A 277 11.08 -21.89 -2.83
CA GLN A 277 10.27 -22.97 -2.28
C GLN A 277 10.51 -23.16 -0.78
N PHE A 278 11.75 -22.95 -0.30
CA PHE A 278 12.02 -22.93 1.14
C PHE A 278 11.19 -21.85 1.85
N VAL A 279 11.16 -20.63 1.31
CA VAL A 279 10.38 -19.51 1.90
C VAL A 279 8.89 -19.82 1.84
N ASN A 280 8.37 -20.21 0.67
CA ASN A 280 6.98 -20.59 0.44
C ASN A 280 6.50 -21.65 1.45
N LEU A 281 7.29 -22.71 1.63
CA LEU A 281 6.90 -23.78 2.54
C LEU A 281 7.09 -23.38 4.01
N ASP A 282 8.15 -22.65 4.38
CA ASP A 282 8.38 -22.22 5.77
C ASP A 282 7.28 -21.28 6.29
N THR A 283 6.79 -20.38 5.43
CA THR A 283 5.67 -19.46 5.73
C THR A 283 4.34 -20.20 5.82
N GLY A 284 4.00 -21.03 4.82
CA GLY A 284 2.70 -21.72 4.76
C GLY A 284 2.60 -23.03 5.55
N LEU A 285 3.70 -23.54 6.11
CA LEU A 285 3.75 -24.87 6.74
C LEU A 285 2.67 -25.07 7.80
N GLU A 286 2.48 -24.07 8.66
CA GLU A 286 1.51 -24.16 9.74
C GLU A 286 0.08 -24.05 9.22
N GLY A 287 -0.17 -23.24 8.19
CA GLY A 287 -1.49 -23.13 7.55
C GLY A 287 -1.92 -24.43 6.86
N LEU A 288 -1.01 -25.06 6.11
CA LEU A 288 -1.24 -26.37 5.47
C LEU A 288 -1.55 -27.48 6.49
N SER A 289 -1.06 -27.35 7.72
CA SER A 289 -1.13 -28.39 8.74
C SER A 289 -2.31 -28.23 9.70
N MET A 290 -2.64 -26.99 10.08
CA MET A 290 -3.52 -26.72 11.23
C MET A 290 -4.90 -27.36 11.05
N GLY A 291 -5.63 -27.04 9.98
CA GLY A 291 -6.98 -27.53 9.78
C GLY A 291 -7.05 -29.07 9.66
N LEU A 292 -6.16 -29.67 8.87
CA LEU A 292 -6.14 -31.12 8.64
C LEU A 292 -5.79 -31.90 9.91
N LEU A 293 -4.74 -31.51 10.62
CA LEU A 293 -4.27 -32.27 11.78
C LEU A 293 -5.16 -32.07 13.01
N THR A 294 -5.69 -30.86 13.25
CA THR A 294 -6.56 -30.62 14.41
C THR A 294 -7.97 -31.13 14.19
N ARG A 295 -8.61 -30.84 13.05
CA ARG A 295 -10.02 -31.22 12.80
C ARG A 295 -10.17 -32.71 12.49
N VAL A 296 -9.24 -33.30 11.73
CA VAL A 296 -9.39 -34.68 11.23
C VAL A 296 -8.63 -35.69 12.08
N LEU A 297 -7.39 -35.39 12.45
CA LEU A 297 -6.56 -36.31 13.24
C LEU A 297 -6.65 -36.07 14.75
N GLY A 298 -7.35 -35.02 15.20
CA GLY A 298 -7.58 -34.73 16.62
C GLY A 298 -6.35 -34.25 17.37
N TRP A 299 -5.34 -33.74 16.67
CA TRP A 299 -4.14 -33.18 17.29
C TRP A 299 -4.46 -31.86 18.00
N THR A 300 -3.70 -31.57 19.05
CA THR A 300 -3.69 -30.24 19.67
C THR A 300 -2.88 -29.25 18.82
N LYS A 301 -3.20 -27.96 18.94
CA LYS A 301 -2.47 -26.88 18.27
C LYS A 301 -0.97 -26.95 18.58
N GLU A 302 -0.61 -27.22 19.82
CA GLU A 302 0.76 -27.30 20.29
C GLU A 302 1.51 -28.46 19.62
N GLU A 303 0.88 -29.62 19.45
CA GLU A 303 1.48 -30.76 18.74
C GLU A 303 1.74 -30.43 17.27
N VAL A 304 0.82 -29.74 16.60
CA VAL A 304 1.01 -29.27 15.21
C VAL A 304 2.18 -28.29 15.11
N GLN A 305 2.28 -27.33 16.03
CA GLN A 305 3.38 -26.37 16.05
C GLN A 305 4.74 -27.03 16.29
N VAL A 306 4.79 -28.04 17.16
CA VAL A 306 6.01 -28.84 17.40
C VAL A 306 6.41 -29.62 16.14
N LEU A 307 5.44 -30.25 15.44
CA LEU A 307 5.70 -30.91 14.16
C LEU A 307 6.26 -29.92 13.14
N CYS A 308 5.60 -28.77 12.95
CA CYS A 308 6.03 -27.73 12.03
C CYS A 308 7.46 -27.25 12.36
N ALA A 309 7.78 -27.03 13.64
CA ALA A 309 9.12 -26.63 14.06
C ALA A 309 10.19 -27.67 13.72
N ASN A 310 9.85 -28.97 13.75
CA ASN A 310 10.78 -30.03 13.36
C ASN A 310 10.93 -30.12 11.83
N VAL A 311 9.85 -30.01 11.07
CA VAL A 311 9.91 -29.96 9.59
C VAL A 311 10.75 -28.75 9.13
N ARG A 312 10.65 -27.60 9.80
CA ARG A 312 11.50 -26.44 9.50
C ARG A 312 13.00 -26.71 9.69
N LYS A 313 13.38 -27.62 10.60
CA LYS A 313 14.79 -28.04 10.76
C LYS A 313 15.23 -28.86 9.55
N ASP A 314 14.38 -29.78 9.09
CA ASP A 314 14.65 -30.57 7.88
C ASP A 314 14.76 -29.68 6.65
N LEU A 315 13.85 -28.71 6.47
CA LEU A 315 13.90 -27.74 5.37
C LEU A 315 15.20 -26.93 5.35
N LYS A 316 15.74 -26.58 6.53
CA LYS A 316 17.02 -25.85 6.64
C LYS A 316 18.24 -26.75 6.37
N ASN A 317 18.07 -28.07 6.42
CA ASN A 317 19.17 -29.00 6.26
C ASN A 317 19.49 -29.28 4.79
N LYS A 318 20.54 -28.62 4.29
CA LYS A 318 20.99 -28.77 2.88
C LYS A 318 21.59 -30.14 2.56
N SER A 319 21.82 -31.00 3.54
CA SER A 319 22.21 -32.39 3.28
C SER A 319 21.02 -33.26 2.88
N MET A 320 19.78 -32.77 3.02
CA MET A 320 18.56 -33.47 2.63
C MET A 320 18.14 -32.97 1.24
N HIS A 321 18.27 -33.83 0.24
CA HIS A 321 17.98 -33.51 -1.16
C HIS A 321 16.52 -33.82 -1.51
N SER A 322 15.60 -33.27 -0.71
CA SER A 322 14.15 -33.39 -0.94
C SER A 322 13.68 -32.41 -2.02
N TYR A 323 12.66 -32.82 -2.76
CA TYR A 323 11.99 -31.98 -3.76
C TYR A 323 10.52 -32.36 -3.95
N TRP A 324 9.69 -31.41 -4.37
CA TRP A 324 8.39 -31.70 -4.95
C TRP A 324 8.54 -31.97 -6.44
N ARG A 325 7.91 -33.05 -6.92
CA ARG A 325 7.70 -33.23 -8.36
C ARG A 325 6.37 -32.58 -8.70
N ILE A 326 6.40 -31.74 -9.72
CA ILE A 326 5.24 -31.00 -10.21
C ILE A 326 4.90 -31.52 -11.59
N ARG A 327 3.64 -31.78 -11.89
CA ARG A 327 3.20 -32.24 -13.21
C ARG A 327 2.18 -31.29 -13.81
N VAL A 328 2.43 -30.89 -15.05
CA VAL A 328 1.50 -30.15 -15.90
C VAL A 328 0.92 -31.11 -16.92
N ILE A 329 -0.41 -31.16 -16.99
CA ILE A 329 -1.17 -32.10 -17.83
C ILE A 329 -2.07 -31.27 -18.73
N CYS A 330 -1.91 -31.40 -20.04
CA CYS A 330 -2.77 -30.74 -21.03
C CYS A 330 -3.64 -31.77 -21.73
N ALA A 331 -4.93 -31.46 -21.90
CA ALA A 331 -5.88 -32.33 -22.57
C ALA A 331 -6.86 -31.50 -23.42
N GLN A 332 -7.13 -31.93 -24.66
CA GLN A 332 -7.96 -31.17 -25.61
C GLN A 332 -9.32 -31.83 -25.82
N LYS A 333 -10.37 -31.01 -25.91
CA LYS A 333 -11.67 -31.44 -26.45
C LYS A 333 -11.60 -31.50 -27.99
N PRO A 334 -12.02 -32.60 -28.64
CA PRO A 334 -11.97 -32.71 -30.11
C PRO A 334 -12.72 -31.58 -30.84
N GLU A 335 -12.22 -31.15 -32.01
CA GLU A 335 -12.85 -30.12 -32.86
C GLU A 335 -14.15 -30.62 -33.53
N ASN A 336 -14.17 -31.89 -33.95
CA ASN A 336 -15.33 -32.51 -34.59
C ASN A 336 -16.14 -33.29 -33.56
N VAL A 337 -16.93 -32.59 -32.77
CA VAL A 337 -18.00 -33.24 -32.01
C VAL A 337 -19.17 -33.45 -32.98
N GLU A 338 -19.21 -34.57 -33.70
CA GLU A 338 -20.48 -35.01 -34.28
C GLU A 338 -21.43 -35.22 -33.10
N GLU A 339 -22.32 -34.26 -32.85
CA GLU A 339 -23.44 -34.45 -31.95
C GLU A 339 -24.19 -35.68 -32.44
N ALA A 340 -24.13 -36.77 -31.67
CA ALA A 340 -24.98 -37.92 -31.89
C ALA A 340 -26.44 -37.45 -31.79
N ALA A 341 -27.01 -37.11 -32.94
CA ALA A 341 -28.40 -36.71 -33.05
C ALA A 341 -29.28 -37.82 -32.43
N PRO A 342 -30.29 -37.49 -31.62
CA PRO A 342 -31.25 -38.47 -31.17
C PRO A 342 -31.94 -39.04 -32.41
N SER A 343 -31.84 -40.36 -32.59
CA SER A 343 -32.42 -41.10 -33.71
C SER A 343 -33.95 -40.98 -33.71
N SER A 344 -34.45 -39.94 -34.36
CA SER A 344 -35.87 -39.79 -34.67
C SER A 344 -36.21 -40.58 -35.93
N GLN A 345 -36.42 -41.89 -35.77
CA GLN A 345 -37.18 -42.66 -36.76
C GLN A 345 -38.68 -42.39 -36.56
N LEU A 346 -39.20 -41.40 -37.28
CA LEU A 346 -40.63 -41.24 -37.53
C LEU A 346 -41.06 -42.29 -38.58
N THR A 347 -41.87 -43.24 -38.17
CA THR A 347 -42.78 -43.98 -39.08
C THR A 347 -44.20 -43.41 -38.95
N PRO A 348 -44.93 -43.20 -40.06
CA PRO A 348 -46.21 -42.49 -40.01
C PRO A 348 -47.42 -43.41 -39.81
N GLY A 349 -48.18 -43.10 -38.77
CA GLY A 349 -49.65 -43.13 -38.79
C GLY A 349 -50.37 -44.40 -38.31
N LYS A 350 -51.12 -44.28 -37.21
CA LYS A 350 -52.59 -44.14 -37.24
C LYS A 350 -53.17 -43.97 -35.83
N SER A 351 -54.20 -43.13 -35.78
CA SER A 351 -55.09 -42.83 -34.66
C SER A 351 -55.76 -44.07 -34.06
N ASN A 352 -55.86 -44.15 -32.73
CA ASN A 352 -57.16 -44.13 -32.05
C ASN A 352 -57.01 -44.14 -30.52
N ALA A 353 -58.03 -43.54 -29.91
CA ALA A 353 -58.22 -43.28 -28.50
C ALA A 353 -58.39 -44.54 -27.63
N ALA A 354 -58.35 -44.26 -26.32
CA ALA A 354 -58.85 -45.02 -25.16
C ALA A 354 -57.82 -45.83 -24.35
N SER A 355 -57.55 -45.27 -23.16
CA SER A 355 -57.14 -45.89 -21.87
C SER A 355 -57.80 -47.28 -21.63
N PRO A 356 -57.30 -48.16 -20.72
CA PRO A 356 -56.75 -47.80 -19.41
C PRO A 356 -55.57 -48.65 -18.88
N ALA A 357 -54.95 -48.13 -17.81
CA ALA A 357 -54.01 -48.84 -16.95
C ALA A 357 -54.72 -49.84 -16.02
N PRO A 358 -54.06 -50.91 -15.55
CA PRO A 358 -54.47 -51.65 -14.37
C PRO A 358 -53.79 -51.08 -13.12
N GLU A 359 -54.61 -50.69 -12.14
CA GLU A 359 -54.22 -50.44 -10.76
C GLU A 359 -54.00 -51.76 -10.01
N PHE A 360 -52.94 -51.83 -9.21
CA PHE A 360 -53.01 -52.50 -7.91
C PHE A 360 -53.35 -51.43 -6.87
N GLY A 361 -54.53 -51.58 -6.25
CA GLY A 361 -55.06 -50.69 -5.22
C GLY A 361 -54.60 -51.07 -3.81
N ILE A 362 -54.75 -50.10 -2.91
CA ILE A 362 -54.88 -50.30 -1.46
C ILE A 362 -56.16 -49.57 -1.05
N PRO A 363 -57.13 -50.20 -0.37
CA PRO A 363 -58.32 -49.51 0.10
C PRO A 363 -58.06 -48.95 1.51
N ASP A 364 -58.27 -47.66 1.73
CA ASP A 364 -59.47 -47.20 2.42
C ASP A 364 -59.54 -45.66 2.47
N LEU A 365 -60.77 -45.19 2.48
CA LEU A 365 -61.28 -43.87 2.19
C LEU A 365 -61.18 -42.94 3.40
N ARG A 366 -60.66 -41.72 3.17
CA ARG A 366 -61.35 -40.44 3.48
C ARG A 366 -60.53 -39.25 2.98
N SER A 367 -61.21 -38.36 2.26
CA SER A 367 -60.76 -37.09 1.67
C SER A 367 -59.93 -37.14 0.38
N ARG A 368 -60.61 -37.45 -0.74
CA ARG A 368 -60.14 -37.17 -2.11
C ARG A 368 -59.98 -35.65 -2.31
N ALA A 369 -58.79 -35.12 -2.06
CA ALA A 369 -58.41 -33.81 -2.55
C ALA A 369 -58.21 -33.90 -4.08
N ARG A 370 -59.19 -33.41 -4.86
CA ARG A 370 -59.09 -33.29 -6.34
C ARG A 370 -57.75 -32.67 -6.72
N LYS A 371 -56.90 -33.29 -7.55
CA LYS A 371 -55.69 -32.65 -8.07
C LYS A 371 -56.09 -31.38 -8.84
N VAL A 372 -55.72 -30.22 -8.32
CA VAL A 372 -55.98 -28.92 -8.97
C VAL A 372 -54.71 -28.57 -9.74
N LYS A 373 -54.83 -28.38 -11.05
CA LYS A 373 -53.70 -27.96 -11.89
C LYS A 373 -53.26 -26.56 -11.47
N CYS A 374 -51.98 -26.43 -11.11
CA CYS A 374 -51.36 -25.17 -10.72
C CYS A 374 -51.54 -24.12 -11.83
N ASP A 375 -51.83 -22.89 -11.45
CA ASP A 375 -51.94 -21.75 -12.37
C ASP A 375 -50.66 -20.89 -12.42
N GLU A 376 -49.58 -21.36 -11.81
CA GLU A 376 -48.23 -20.77 -11.89
C GLU A 376 -48.08 -19.36 -11.28
N ALA A 377 -49.13 -18.82 -10.64
CA ALA A 377 -49.06 -17.52 -9.96
C ALA A 377 -48.13 -17.56 -8.73
N LYS A 378 -47.25 -16.54 -8.60
CA LYS A 378 -46.29 -16.36 -7.49
C LYS A 378 -46.79 -15.26 -6.52
N PRO A 379 -46.51 -15.35 -5.20
CA PRO A 379 -45.68 -16.35 -4.50
C PRO A 379 -46.43 -17.66 -4.16
N ARG A 380 -47.75 -17.72 -4.36
CA ARG A 380 -48.58 -18.92 -4.18
C ARG A 380 -49.62 -18.99 -5.29
N CYS A 381 -49.89 -20.21 -5.78
CA CYS A 381 -50.86 -20.44 -6.83
C CYS A 381 -52.26 -19.95 -6.40
N MET A 382 -52.95 -19.17 -7.24
CA MET A 382 -54.23 -18.54 -6.86
C MET A 382 -55.29 -19.59 -6.60
N ARG A 383 -55.26 -20.70 -7.36
CA ARG A 383 -56.12 -21.87 -7.16
C ARG A 383 -55.89 -22.60 -5.84
N CYS A 384 -54.68 -22.54 -5.27
CA CYS A 384 -54.35 -23.13 -3.98
C CYS A 384 -54.90 -22.24 -2.85
N THR A 385 -54.71 -20.93 -3.01
CA THR A 385 -55.21 -19.89 -2.10
C THR A 385 -56.75 -19.88 -2.03
N SER A 386 -57.43 -19.91 -3.17
CA SER A 386 -58.89 -19.85 -3.23
C SER A 386 -59.59 -21.13 -2.79
N SER A 387 -58.90 -22.27 -2.79
CA SER A 387 -59.43 -23.56 -2.35
C SER A 387 -59.05 -23.95 -0.91
N GLY A 388 -58.34 -23.06 -0.19
CA GLY A 388 -57.94 -23.26 1.20
C GLY A 388 -56.89 -24.36 1.40
N ARG A 389 -56.15 -24.74 0.35
CA ARG A 389 -55.10 -25.78 0.43
C ARG A 389 -53.73 -25.17 0.61
N GLN A 390 -52.86 -25.87 1.35
CA GLN A 390 -51.47 -25.48 1.49
C GLN A 390 -50.75 -25.66 0.15
N CYS A 391 -50.40 -24.55 -0.49
CA CYS A 391 -49.53 -24.55 -1.66
C CYS A 391 -48.14 -25.00 -1.21
N ALA A 392 -47.52 -25.95 -1.92
CA ALA A 392 -46.13 -26.33 -1.66
C ALA A 392 -45.14 -25.16 -1.86
N GLY A 393 -45.62 -24.04 -2.40
CA GLY A 393 -44.80 -22.93 -2.85
C GLY A 393 -44.06 -23.32 -4.13
N TYR A 394 -43.50 -22.31 -4.77
CA TYR A 394 -42.28 -22.56 -5.53
C TYR A 394 -41.18 -22.54 -4.47
N GLU A 395 -40.17 -23.42 -4.57
CA GLU A 395 -38.88 -23.05 -4.00
C GLU A 395 -38.64 -21.61 -4.42
N PRO A 396 -38.18 -20.72 -3.54
CA PRO A 396 -37.64 -19.49 -4.04
C PRO A 396 -36.62 -19.95 -5.08
N THR A 397 -36.92 -19.70 -6.36
CA THR A 397 -35.94 -19.04 -7.19
C THR A 397 -35.59 -17.82 -6.34
N ILE A 398 -34.66 -18.02 -5.41
CA ILE A 398 -33.55 -17.12 -5.33
C ILE A 398 -33.17 -17.10 -6.80
N GLU A 399 -33.66 -16.08 -7.50
CA GLU A 399 -32.78 -15.39 -8.39
C GLU A 399 -31.56 -15.14 -7.50
N HIS A 400 -30.67 -16.13 -7.43
CA HIS A 400 -29.27 -15.87 -7.46
C HIS A 400 -29.15 -15.21 -8.84
N GLY A 401 -29.58 -13.94 -8.92
CA GLY A 401 -29.05 -13.03 -9.89
C GLY A 401 -27.59 -13.29 -9.72
N LEU A 402 -26.99 -13.87 -10.76
CA LEU A 402 -25.58 -14.20 -10.83
C LEU A 402 -24.89 -13.07 -10.07
N ALA A 403 -24.35 -13.38 -8.91
CA ALA A 403 -23.78 -12.34 -8.07
C ALA A 403 -22.44 -12.04 -8.73
N TRP A 404 -22.48 -11.23 -9.78
CA TRP A 404 -21.30 -10.61 -10.36
C TRP A 404 -20.78 -9.73 -9.24
N TYR A 405 -19.86 -10.28 -8.45
CA TYR A 405 -19.05 -9.47 -7.59
C TYR A 405 -18.08 -8.76 -8.50
N ARG A 406 -18.45 -7.55 -8.94
CA ARG A 406 -17.43 -6.56 -9.22
C ARG A 406 -16.84 -6.20 -7.88
N PRO A 407 -15.53 -6.38 -7.65
CA PRO A 407 -14.87 -5.53 -6.69
C PRO A 407 -15.28 -4.09 -6.96
N GLN A 408 -15.45 -3.28 -5.92
CA GLN A 408 -15.64 -1.84 -6.09
C GLN A 408 -14.32 -1.24 -6.63
N GLN A 409 -13.96 -1.56 -7.86
CA GLN A 409 -13.07 -0.71 -8.62
C GLN A 409 -13.80 0.61 -8.75
N LEU A 410 -13.22 1.63 -8.13
CA LEU A 410 -13.41 2.99 -8.59
C LEU A 410 -12.81 3.06 -10.00
N THR A 411 -13.60 2.62 -10.98
CA THR A 411 -13.31 2.88 -12.38
C THR A 411 -13.16 4.37 -12.50
N ALA A 412 -12.12 4.81 -13.21
CA ALA A 412 -11.98 6.23 -13.53
C ALA A 412 -13.32 6.70 -14.11
N HIS A 413 -13.98 7.65 -13.43
CA HIS A 413 -15.27 8.16 -13.90
C HIS A 413 -15.12 8.80 -15.28
N ASP A 414 -13.92 9.32 -15.56
CA ASP A 414 -13.52 9.88 -16.83
C ASP A 414 -12.03 9.59 -17.15
N GLN A 415 -11.63 9.91 -18.38
CA GLN A 415 -10.24 9.78 -18.84
C GLN A 415 -9.25 10.60 -17.99
N ARG A 416 -9.72 11.69 -17.37
CA ARG A 416 -8.87 12.60 -16.59
C ARG A 416 -8.47 11.96 -15.26
N GLU A 417 -9.39 11.28 -14.59
CA GLU A 417 -9.12 10.49 -13.39
C GLU A 417 -8.19 9.32 -13.69
N GLY A 418 -8.39 8.62 -14.81
CA GLY A 418 -7.54 7.50 -15.22
C GLY A 418 -6.08 7.95 -15.43
N ARG A 419 -5.88 9.04 -16.17
CA ARG A 419 -4.56 9.63 -16.40
C ARG A 419 -3.93 10.19 -15.12
N ALA A 420 -4.70 10.85 -14.26
CA ALA A 420 -4.20 11.34 -12.97
C ALA A 420 -3.76 10.18 -12.06
N PHE A 421 -4.52 9.09 -12.02
CA PHE A 421 -4.12 7.92 -11.25
C PHE A 421 -2.89 7.22 -11.81
N GLN A 422 -2.83 7.04 -13.14
CA GLN A 422 -1.65 6.48 -13.80
C GLN A 422 -0.40 7.32 -13.53
N PHE A 423 -0.52 8.65 -13.62
CA PHE A 423 0.55 9.58 -13.28
C PHE A 423 0.97 9.44 -11.81
N PHE A 424 0.02 9.21 -10.90
CA PHE A 424 0.35 8.93 -9.51
C PHE A 424 1.22 7.68 -9.38
N SER A 425 0.77 6.55 -9.93
CA SER A 425 1.46 5.27 -9.77
C SER A 425 2.85 5.24 -10.40
N HIS A 426 3.04 5.88 -11.56
CA HIS A 426 4.31 5.84 -12.30
C HIS A 426 5.28 6.97 -11.91
N MET A 427 4.76 8.11 -11.42
CA MET A 427 5.58 9.30 -11.16
C MET A 427 5.52 9.73 -9.71
N VAL A 428 4.33 10.04 -9.19
CA VAL A 428 4.18 10.69 -7.87
C VAL A 428 4.52 9.73 -6.73
N GLY A 429 3.92 8.55 -6.69
CA GLY A 429 4.16 7.56 -5.63
C GLY A 429 5.64 7.21 -5.44
N PRO A 430 6.38 6.84 -6.51
CA PRO A 430 7.81 6.52 -6.42
C PRO A 430 8.71 7.63 -5.87
N VAL A 431 8.33 8.91 -6.03
CA VAL A 431 9.17 10.05 -5.62
C VAL A 431 8.78 10.66 -4.29
N LEU A 432 7.55 10.45 -3.79
CA LEU A 432 7.08 11.06 -2.53
C LEU A 432 7.89 10.62 -1.31
N SER A 433 8.34 9.37 -1.27
CA SER A 433 9.02 8.75 -0.13
C SER A 433 10.53 8.97 -0.05
N GLY A 434 11.15 9.56 -1.08
CA GLY A 434 12.61 9.65 -1.15
C GLY A 434 13.30 8.28 -1.09
N PRO A 435 14.52 8.17 -0.51
CA PRO A 435 15.32 6.96 -0.55
C PRO A 435 14.95 5.89 0.50
N THR A 436 13.99 6.16 1.40
CA THR A 436 13.82 5.38 2.65
C THR A 436 12.57 4.52 2.74
N ASP A 437 11.47 4.80 2.01
CA ASP A 437 10.23 4.00 2.13
C ASP A 437 9.31 4.07 0.91
N SER A 438 9.67 3.41 -0.19
CA SER A 438 8.80 3.39 -1.39
C SER A 438 7.52 2.58 -1.19
N TYR A 439 7.50 1.61 -0.27
CA TYR A 439 6.40 0.64 -0.15
C TYR A 439 5.06 1.32 0.17
N PHE A 440 5.06 2.27 1.11
CA PHE A 440 3.82 2.97 1.50
C PHE A 440 3.13 3.63 0.30
N TRP A 441 3.85 4.43 -0.49
CA TRP A 441 3.25 5.19 -1.59
C TRP A 441 3.00 4.37 -2.84
N THR A 442 3.85 3.38 -3.13
CA THR A 442 3.79 2.60 -4.37
C THR A 442 2.90 1.36 -4.27
N HIS A 443 2.75 0.79 -3.08
CA HIS A 443 1.95 -0.41 -2.85
C HIS A 443 0.73 -0.08 -1.98
N LEU A 444 0.93 0.36 -0.74
CA LEU A 444 -0.18 0.50 0.22
C LEU A 444 -1.20 1.56 -0.21
N VAL A 445 -0.75 2.79 -0.51
CA VAL A 445 -1.65 3.86 -0.97
C VAL A 445 -2.33 3.51 -2.28
N VAL A 446 -1.60 2.88 -3.21
CA VAL A 446 -2.15 2.42 -4.50
C VAL A 446 -3.22 1.35 -4.27
N GLN A 447 -2.94 0.33 -3.47
CA GLN A 447 -3.88 -0.72 -3.08
C GLN A 447 -5.16 -0.12 -2.49
N PHE A 448 -5.05 0.69 -1.43
CA PHE A 448 -6.22 1.32 -0.80
C PHE A 448 -6.97 2.25 -1.76
N SER A 449 -6.29 2.92 -2.70
CA SER A 449 -6.97 3.75 -3.68
C SER A 449 -7.83 2.98 -4.68
N HIS A 450 -7.66 1.66 -4.80
CA HIS A 450 -8.49 0.83 -5.67
C HIS A 450 -9.87 0.54 -5.06
N PHE A 451 -9.96 0.43 -3.73
CA PHE A 451 -11.20 0.03 -3.04
C PHE A 451 -11.76 1.06 -2.05
N GLU A 452 -10.96 2.01 -1.54
CA GLU A 452 -11.42 3.05 -0.61
C GLU A 452 -11.67 4.39 -1.32
N PRO A 453 -12.93 4.85 -1.44
CA PRO A 453 -13.27 6.11 -2.13
C PRO A 453 -12.57 7.34 -1.56
N ALA A 454 -12.40 7.40 -0.23
CA ALA A 454 -11.70 8.51 0.42
C ALA A 454 -10.23 8.56 -0.02
N VAL A 455 -9.57 7.41 -0.08
CA VAL A 455 -8.16 7.28 -0.49
C VAL A 455 -8.01 7.58 -1.97
N ARG A 456 -8.88 7.04 -2.83
CA ARG A 456 -8.89 7.33 -4.28
C ARG A 456 -8.94 8.82 -4.55
N HIS A 457 -9.91 9.51 -3.95
CA HIS A 457 -10.07 10.94 -4.14
C HIS A 457 -8.87 11.72 -3.60
N ALA A 458 -8.32 11.36 -2.45
CA ALA A 458 -7.09 11.99 -1.94
C ALA A 458 -5.91 11.79 -2.90
N VAL A 459 -5.71 10.58 -3.44
CA VAL A 459 -4.66 10.26 -4.43
C VAL A 459 -4.81 11.09 -5.71
N LEU A 460 -6.02 11.21 -6.25
CA LEU A 460 -6.29 12.03 -7.44
C LEU A 460 -6.00 13.52 -7.18
N ALA A 461 -6.34 14.02 -5.99
CA ALA A 461 -6.01 15.38 -5.59
C ALA A 461 -4.50 15.59 -5.48
N ILE A 462 -3.78 14.70 -4.81
CA ILE A 462 -2.31 14.73 -4.70
C ILE A 462 -1.67 14.71 -6.09
N SER A 463 -2.11 13.78 -6.95
CA SER A 463 -1.57 13.61 -8.29
C SER A 463 -1.70 14.89 -9.13
N SER A 464 -2.90 15.47 -9.13
CA SER A 464 -3.19 16.67 -9.90
C SER A 464 -2.45 17.91 -9.38
N LEU A 465 -2.31 18.05 -8.05
CA LEU A 465 -1.53 19.14 -7.45
C LEU A 465 -0.02 18.96 -7.71
N TYR A 466 0.46 17.72 -7.66
CA TYR A 466 1.85 17.39 -7.98
C TYR A 466 2.15 17.71 -9.45
N GLU A 467 1.26 17.34 -10.38
CA GLU A 467 1.44 17.60 -11.81
C GLU A 467 1.56 19.11 -12.08
N ASP A 468 0.71 19.94 -11.48
CA ASP A 468 0.82 21.41 -11.57
C ASP A 468 2.15 21.90 -11.01
N PHE A 469 2.54 21.42 -9.82
CA PHE A 469 3.78 21.82 -9.18
C PHE A 469 5.02 21.40 -9.99
N HIS A 470 5.03 20.17 -10.49
CA HIS A 470 6.08 19.60 -11.33
C HIS A 470 6.21 20.33 -12.67
N GLY A 471 5.08 20.78 -13.23
CA GLY A 471 5.03 21.65 -14.41
C GLY A 471 5.48 23.10 -14.16
N GLY A 472 5.92 23.42 -12.94
CA GLY A 472 6.40 24.75 -12.56
C GLY A 472 5.30 25.74 -12.18
N GLN A 473 4.05 25.29 -12.05
CA GLN A 473 2.96 26.14 -11.59
C GLN A 473 3.06 26.41 -10.09
N ARG A 474 2.52 27.57 -9.66
CA ARG A 474 2.37 27.89 -8.24
C ARG A 474 1.06 27.29 -7.73
N VAL A 475 1.18 26.37 -6.78
CA VAL A 475 0.07 25.74 -6.08
C VAL A 475 -0.11 26.47 -4.74
N THR A 476 -1.21 27.21 -4.59
CA THR A 476 -1.59 27.94 -3.38
C THR A 476 -3.12 28.07 -3.31
N ARG A 477 -3.69 28.09 -2.10
CA ARG A 477 -5.13 28.29 -1.87
C ARG A 477 -5.65 29.66 -2.32
N GLN A 478 -4.77 30.67 -2.39
CA GLN A 478 -5.16 32.05 -2.71
C GLN A 478 -5.36 32.31 -4.22
N LYS A 479 -5.01 31.36 -5.09
CA LYS A 479 -5.23 31.44 -6.55
C LYS A 479 -6.45 30.60 -6.91
N GLU A 480 -7.19 30.99 -7.96
CA GLU A 480 -8.18 30.08 -8.59
C GLU A 480 -7.52 28.73 -8.85
N GLY A 481 -7.95 27.75 -8.04
CA GLY A 481 -7.21 26.53 -7.83
C GLY A 481 -7.47 25.49 -8.91
N ASN A 482 -6.71 24.41 -8.84
CA ASN A 482 -6.96 23.23 -9.64
C ASN A 482 -8.34 22.65 -9.24
N ALA A 483 -9.37 23.00 -10.00
CA ALA A 483 -10.76 22.63 -9.71
C ALA A 483 -10.95 21.10 -9.60
N PHE A 484 -10.14 20.33 -10.34
CA PHE A 484 -10.14 18.88 -10.26
C PHE A 484 -9.59 18.41 -8.90
N ALA A 485 -8.45 18.93 -8.46
CA ALA A 485 -7.90 18.61 -7.15
C ALA A 485 -8.81 19.04 -6.00
N ILE A 486 -9.42 20.23 -6.07
CA ILE A 486 -10.35 20.73 -5.04
C ILE A 486 -11.57 19.81 -4.93
N ARG A 487 -12.21 19.48 -6.07
CA ARG A 487 -13.35 18.55 -6.09
C ARG A 487 -13.03 17.23 -5.42
N HIS A 488 -11.91 16.62 -5.77
CA HIS A 488 -11.52 15.34 -5.18
C HIS A 488 -11.12 15.47 -3.72
N TYR A 489 -10.44 16.55 -3.33
CA TYR A 489 -10.12 16.79 -1.94
C TYR A 489 -11.39 16.93 -1.08
N SER A 490 -12.36 17.72 -1.53
CA SER A 490 -13.67 17.84 -0.87
C SER A 490 -14.42 16.51 -0.83
N ALA A 491 -14.42 15.74 -1.92
CA ALA A 491 -15.05 14.42 -1.96
C ALA A 491 -14.41 13.44 -0.97
N ALA A 492 -13.08 13.45 -0.82
CA ALA A 492 -12.39 12.64 0.17
C ALA A 492 -12.81 13.01 1.61
N ILE A 493 -12.94 14.31 1.90
CA ILE A 493 -13.42 14.80 3.21
C ILE A 493 -14.86 14.32 3.46
N GLU A 494 -15.78 14.42 2.50
CA GLU A 494 -17.15 13.94 2.67
C GLU A 494 -17.20 12.42 2.92
N ARG A 495 -16.35 11.64 2.26
CA ARG A 495 -16.30 10.18 2.42
C ARG A 495 -15.77 9.74 3.79
N ILE A 496 -14.90 10.53 4.42
CA ILE A 496 -14.34 10.19 5.74
C ILE A 496 -15.19 10.73 6.90
N LYS A 497 -16.14 11.65 6.63
CA LYS A 497 -17.05 12.16 7.68
C LYS A 497 -17.88 11.02 8.26
N GLY A 498 -17.70 10.77 9.55
CA GLY A 498 -18.42 9.72 10.27
C GLY A 498 -17.83 8.31 10.13
N ALA A 499 -16.69 8.15 9.45
CA ALA A 499 -15.97 6.89 9.38
C ALA A 499 -15.61 6.39 10.80
N GLN A 500 -15.86 5.10 11.04
CA GLN A 500 -15.54 4.43 12.31
C GLN A 500 -14.21 3.66 12.25
N ASP A 501 -13.68 3.43 11.05
CA ASP A 501 -12.39 2.75 10.87
C ASP A 501 -11.23 3.71 11.12
N GLU A 502 -10.62 3.57 12.29
CA GLU A 502 -9.47 4.36 12.71
C GLU A 502 -8.26 4.17 11.80
N GLN A 503 -8.05 3.00 11.19
CA GLN A 503 -6.92 2.72 10.30
C GLN A 503 -7.07 3.49 8.99
N LEU A 504 -8.28 3.49 8.43
CA LEU A 504 -8.63 4.29 7.25
C LEU A 504 -8.46 5.79 7.55
N VAL A 505 -8.95 6.26 8.70
CA VAL A 505 -8.81 7.67 9.10
C VAL A 505 -7.33 8.07 9.22
N LEU A 506 -6.50 7.21 9.83
CA LEU A 506 -5.05 7.45 9.93
C LEU A 506 -4.36 7.53 8.57
N LEU A 507 -4.70 6.63 7.65
CA LEU A 507 -4.18 6.65 6.28
C LEU A 507 -4.58 7.95 5.57
N VAL A 508 -5.85 8.32 5.63
CA VAL A 508 -6.37 9.54 4.99
C VAL A 508 -5.77 10.80 5.62
N CYS A 509 -5.50 10.81 6.93
CA CYS A 509 -4.76 11.90 7.58
C CYS A 509 -3.39 12.13 6.93
N ILE A 510 -2.61 11.07 6.65
CA ILE A 510 -1.31 11.19 5.98
C ILE A 510 -1.48 11.78 4.56
N LEU A 511 -2.48 11.31 3.81
CA LEU A 511 -2.74 11.81 2.46
C LEU A 511 -3.17 13.29 2.47
N PHE A 512 -3.97 13.70 3.44
CA PHE A 512 -4.36 15.10 3.61
C PHE A 512 -3.17 15.98 3.98
N VAL A 513 -2.26 15.52 4.84
CA VAL A 513 -1.00 16.24 5.09
C VAL A 513 -0.25 16.49 3.77
N CYS A 514 -0.22 15.52 2.85
CA CYS A 514 0.44 15.67 1.55
C CYS A 514 -0.25 16.71 0.66
N VAL A 515 -1.58 16.72 0.63
CA VAL A 515 -2.37 17.74 -0.08
C VAL A 515 -2.06 19.13 0.48
N GLU A 516 -2.09 19.28 1.80
CA GLU A 516 -1.85 20.57 2.46
C GLU A 516 -0.40 21.05 2.29
N TYR A 517 0.58 20.14 2.28
CA TYR A 517 1.96 20.47 1.93
C TYR A 517 2.09 21.02 0.52
N LEU A 518 1.48 20.37 -0.46
CA LEU A 518 1.50 20.85 -1.85
C LEU A 518 0.84 22.23 -1.99
N GLN A 519 -0.24 22.48 -1.23
CA GLN A 519 -0.94 23.76 -1.20
C GLN A 519 -0.27 24.85 -0.34
N GLY A 520 0.67 24.48 0.53
CA GLY A 520 1.34 25.41 1.44
C GLY A 520 0.55 25.78 2.70
N ASP A 521 -0.49 25.02 3.07
CA ASP A 521 -1.28 25.25 4.28
C ASP A 521 -0.68 24.48 5.47
N VAL A 522 0.23 25.14 6.17
CA VAL A 522 0.95 24.55 7.31
C VAL A 522 0.01 24.20 8.46
N GLU A 523 -0.95 25.07 8.76
CA GLU A 523 -1.82 24.86 9.90
C GLU A 523 -2.75 23.66 9.69
N ALA A 524 -3.30 23.50 8.49
CA ALA A 524 -4.12 22.35 8.15
C ALA A 524 -3.30 21.06 8.20
N ALA A 525 -2.09 21.06 7.64
CA ALA A 525 -1.17 19.92 7.74
C ALA A 525 -0.89 19.52 9.20
N LEU A 526 -0.55 20.49 10.06
CA LEU A 526 -0.30 20.26 11.48
C LEU A 526 -1.55 19.73 12.21
N ARG A 527 -2.75 20.24 11.88
CA ARG A 527 -4.01 19.71 12.42
C ARG A 527 -4.22 18.26 12.02
N HIS A 528 -3.99 17.88 10.77
CA HIS A 528 -4.12 16.47 10.34
C HIS A 528 -3.10 15.56 11.04
N CYS A 529 -1.84 15.99 11.17
CA CYS A 529 -0.82 15.29 11.95
C CYS A 529 -1.26 15.09 13.41
N LYS A 530 -1.70 16.18 14.07
CA LYS A 530 -2.17 16.15 15.47
C LYS A 530 -3.32 15.17 15.67
N HIS A 531 -4.33 15.19 14.81
CA HIS A 531 -5.47 14.27 14.90
C HIS A 531 -5.01 12.81 14.73
N GLY A 532 -4.17 12.52 13.75
CA GLY A 532 -3.65 11.18 13.54
C GLY A 532 -2.85 10.65 14.74
N ILE A 533 -1.98 11.46 15.33
CA ILE A 533 -1.22 11.06 16.53
C ILE A 533 -2.13 10.87 17.75
N LEU A 534 -3.16 11.70 17.92
CA LEU A 534 -4.14 11.51 19.00
C LEU A 534 -4.89 10.17 18.87
N ILE A 535 -5.23 9.75 17.65
CA ILE A 535 -5.84 8.43 17.39
C ILE A 535 -4.84 7.32 17.73
N LEU A 536 -3.60 7.41 17.25
CA LEU A 536 -2.54 6.43 17.55
C LEU A 536 -2.30 6.26 19.05
N ASN A 537 -2.27 7.36 19.80
CA ASN A 537 -2.03 7.36 21.25
C ASN A 537 -3.19 6.80 22.07
N LYS A 538 -4.44 6.86 21.57
CA LYS A 538 -5.64 6.55 22.37
C LYS A 538 -5.93 5.05 22.48
N VAL A 539 -5.71 4.27 21.42
CA VAL A 539 -6.34 2.95 21.29
C VAL A 539 -5.36 1.78 21.40
N GLY A 540 -4.05 2.06 21.40
CA GLY A 540 -3.08 0.97 21.24
C GLY A 540 -3.26 0.36 19.85
N CYS A 541 -2.91 1.13 18.83
CA CYS A 541 -3.28 0.89 17.43
C CYS A 541 -2.94 -0.54 16.94
N SER A 542 -3.67 -1.00 15.91
CA SER A 542 -3.49 -2.32 15.30
C SER A 542 -2.02 -2.58 14.94
N SER A 543 -1.63 -3.86 14.93
CA SER A 543 -0.28 -4.26 14.47
C SER A 543 0.02 -3.71 13.07
N TRP A 544 -1.00 -3.64 12.21
CA TRP A 544 -0.92 -3.08 10.87
C TRP A 544 -0.58 -1.58 10.90
N ALA A 545 -1.34 -0.76 11.63
CA ALA A 545 -1.08 0.67 11.69
C ALA A 545 0.27 0.99 12.34
N ARG A 546 0.71 0.18 13.31
CA ARG A 546 2.04 0.25 13.90
C ARG A 546 3.14 -0.05 12.88
N GLN A 547 2.93 -1.05 12.04
CA GLN A 547 3.92 -1.45 11.05
C GLN A 547 4.02 -0.45 9.89
N TYR A 548 2.88 0.05 9.39
CA TYR A 548 2.85 0.78 8.12
C TYR A 548 2.59 2.29 8.23
N LEU A 549 1.84 2.76 9.23
CA LEU A 549 1.46 4.17 9.34
C LEU A 549 2.31 4.92 10.38
N MET A 550 2.63 4.27 11.49
CA MET A 550 3.39 4.86 12.58
C MET A 550 4.76 5.40 12.16
N PRO A 551 5.57 4.71 11.32
CA PRO A 551 6.85 5.26 10.86
C PRO A 551 6.69 6.59 10.13
N ILE A 552 5.59 6.79 9.41
CA ILE A 552 5.32 8.02 8.66
C ILE A 552 4.93 9.15 9.63
N PHE A 553 4.04 8.87 10.60
CA PHE A 553 3.70 9.85 11.62
C PHE A 553 4.91 10.32 12.43
N ARG A 554 5.85 9.41 12.76
CA ARG A 554 7.12 9.78 13.43
C ARG A 554 7.94 10.76 12.59
N ARG A 555 8.06 10.48 11.28
CA ARG A 555 8.78 11.35 10.33
C ARG A 555 8.08 12.71 10.14
N LEU A 556 6.75 12.74 10.21
CA LEU A 556 5.96 13.98 10.14
C LEU A 556 6.05 14.83 11.42
N SER A 557 6.34 14.25 12.58
CA SER A 557 6.53 15.02 13.82
C SER A 557 7.69 16.03 13.74
N PHE A 558 8.64 15.83 12.80
CA PHE A 558 9.81 16.68 12.59
C PHE A 558 9.48 18.13 12.19
N ILE A 559 8.24 18.44 11.80
CA ILE A 559 7.77 19.79 11.46
C ILE A 559 7.99 20.80 12.59
N SER A 560 7.85 20.39 13.84
CA SER A 560 7.93 21.29 15.00
C SER A 560 9.32 21.89 15.22
N PHE A 561 10.35 21.39 14.54
CA PHE A 561 11.75 21.71 14.84
C PHE A 561 12.33 22.92 14.08
N PHE A 562 11.69 23.44 13.02
CA PHE A 562 12.51 24.02 11.95
C PHE A 562 12.92 25.49 12.00
N LEU A 563 12.26 26.42 12.70
CA LEU A 563 12.57 27.85 12.48
C LEU A 563 12.49 28.75 13.72
N GLY A 564 12.57 28.19 14.92
CA GLY A 564 12.53 28.97 16.17
C GLY A 564 11.17 29.65 16.43
N ALA A 565 10.13 29.31 15.66
CA ALA A 565 8.75 29.65 15.96
C ALA A 565 8.12 28.49 16.74
N LYS A 566 7.68 28.74 17.97
CA LYS A 566 6.77 27.82 18.65
C LYS A 566 5.44 27.85 17.89
N PRO A 567 4.92 26.73 17.36
CA PRO A 567 3.57 26.71 16.80
C PRO A 567 2.56 27.19 17.84
N SER A 568 1.41 27.72 17.40
CA SER A 568 0.33 28.03 18.34
C SER A 568 -0.02 26.77 19.15
N ASP A 569 -0.46 26.94 20.40
CA ASP A 569 -0.76 25.80 21.27
C ASP A 569 -1.80 24.83 20.63
N ASP A 570 -2.67 25.35 19.77
CA ASP A 570 -3.64 24.57 18.98
C ASP A 570 -3.00 23.74 17.85
N ALA A 571 -1.88 24.20 17.28
CA ALA A 571 -1.14 23.54 16.20
C ALA A 571 0.01 22.65 16.71
N LEU A 572 0.26 22.62 18.03
CA LEU A 572 1.27 21.75 18.62
C LEU A 572 0.89 20.28 18.45
N VAL A 573 1.76 19.53 17.77
CA VAL A 573 1.62 18.10 17.56
C VAL A 573 2.06 17.37 18.85
N PRO A 574 1.21 16.53 19.47
CA PRO A 574 1.58 15.82 20.68
C PRO A 574 2.68 14.79 20.40
N GLY A 575 3.39 14.43 21.45
CA GLY A 575 4.30 13.30 21.46
C GLY A 575 3.61 11.99 21.11
N LEU A 576 4.31 11.10 20.39
CA LEU A 576 3.80 9.76 20.09
C LEU A 576 4.14 8.83 21.27
N ILE A 577 3.13 8.38 22.01
CA ILE A 577 3.28 7.67 23.29
C ILE A 577 3.29 6.16 23.06
N GLY A 578 4.16 5.43 23.79
CA GLY A 578 3.93 4.01 24.10
C GLY A 578 4.54 2.98 23.16
N TYR A 579 5.52 3.35 22.32
CA TYR A 579 6.14 2.45 21.34
C TYR A 579 7.66 2.57 21.28
N HIS A 580 8.32 2.35 22.41
CA HIS A 580 9.79 2.37 22.50
C HIS A 580 10.30 0.94 22.44
N ASP A 581 10.55 0.45 21.22
CA ASP A 581 11.26 -0.81 21.08
C ASP A 581 12.71 -0.61 21.53
N PRO A 582 13.28 -1.55 22.32
CA PRO A 582 14.68 -1.50 22.66
C PRO A 582 15.52 -1.54 21.38
N MET A 583 16.54 -0.68 21.30
CA MET A 583 17.41 -0.63 20.13
C MET A 583 18.09 -1.99 19.96
N PRO A 584 17.99 -2.64 18.79
CA PRO A 584 18.58 -3.95 18.57
C PRO A 584 20.11 -3.88 18.77
N PRO A 585 20.79 -4.98 19.13
CA PRO A 585 22.24 -4.97 19.34
C PRO A 585 23.02 -4.55 18.09
N ARG A 586 22.45 -4.81 16.90
CA ARG A 586 22.94 -4.39 15.58
C ARG A 586 21.75 -4.17 14.66
N PHE A 587 21.88 -3.30 13.66
CA PHE A 587 20.85 -3.13 12.64
C PHE A 587 21.00 -4.20 11.54
N ALA A 588 19.91 -4.89 11.23
CA ALA A 588 19.81 -5.86 10.13
C ALA A 588 19.55 -5.20 8.78
N SER A 589 18.93 -4.01 8.77
CA SER A 589 18.60 -3.26 7.56
C SER A 589 18.63 -1.74 7.78
N VAL A 590 18.62 -0.98 6.67
CA VAL A 590 18.48 0.49 6.70
C VAL A 590 17.12 0.89 7.28
N ASP A 591 16.06 0.13 7.01
CA ASP A 591 14.71 0.41 7.49
C ASP A 591 14.61 0.27 9.02
N GLU A 592 15.27 -0.74 9.60
CA GLU A 592 15.33 -0.91 11.05
C GLU A 592 16.07 0.26 11.72
N ALA A 593 17.17 0.73 11.10
CA ALA A 593 17.89 1.90 11.57
C ALA A 593 17.07 3.19 11.41
N GLN A 594 16.32 3.34 10.32
CA GLN A 594 15.44 4.49 10.07
C GLN A 594 14.36 4.59 11.14
N ASN A 595 13.70 3.46 11.44
CA ASN A 595 12.69 3.38 12.51
C ASN A 595 13.26 3.75 13.89
N ALA A 596 14.49 3.32 14.19
CA ALA A 596 15.16 3.62 15.44
C ALA A 596 15.51 5.11 15.59
N ILE A 597 16.07 5.75 14.55
CA ILE A 597 16.37 7.19 14.62
C ILE A 597 15.10 8.03 14.66
N ASP A 598 14.05 7.66 13.94
CA ASP A 598 12.79 8.41 13.98
C ASP A 598 12.14 8.35 15.36
N ASP A 599 12.20 7.20 16.06
CA ASP A 599 11.79 7.13 17.48
C ASP A 599 12.63 8.08 18.35
N ILE A 600 13.96 8.00 18.30
CA ILE A 600 14.85 8.85 19.11
C ILE A 600 14.60 10.34 18.82
N THR A 601 14.43 10.70 17.55
CA THR A 601 14.22 12.10 17.14
C THR A 601 12.88 12.64 17.62
N VAL A 602 11.81 11.82 17.63
CA VAL A 602 10.50 12.21 18.21
C VAL A 602 10.66 12.64 19.67
N HIS A 603 11.42 11.90 20.48
CA HIS A 603 11.69 12.26 21.87
C HIS A 603 12.50 13.55 22.00
N ALA A 604 13.48 13.74 21.12
CA ALA A 604 14.24 14.98 21.07
C ALA A 604 13.33 16.19 20.85
N ILE A 605 12.36 16.08 19.94
CA ILE A 605 11.38 17.17 19.69
C ILE A 605 10.60 17.47 20.96
N GLU A 606 10.12 16.44 21.64
CA GLU A 606 9.30 16.61 22.83
C GLU A 606 10.02 17.30 23.97
N LEU A 607 11.27 16.91 24.24
CA LEU A 607 12.09 17.56 25.28
C LEU A 607 12.36 19.01 24.93
N VAL A 608 12.75 19.28 23.68
CA VAL A 608 13.01 20.65 23.20
C VAL A 608 11.74 21.50 23.26
N ALA A 609 10.59 20.96 22.86
CA ALA A 609 9.32 21.67 22.88
C ALA A 609 8.80 21.96 24.30
N LYS A 610 9.06 21.06 25.26
CA LYS A 610 8.68 21.22 26.67
C LYS A 610 9.68 22.06 27.46
N GLY A 611 10.91 22.19 26.97
CA GLY A 611 12.01 22.81 27.72
C GLY A 611 12.42 21.99 28.95
N ASP A 612 12.31 20.66 28.86
CA ASP A 612 12.55 19.71 29.96
C ASP A 612 13.97 19.11 29.87
N ASP A 613 14.81 19.35 30.89
CA ASP A 613 16.18 18.82 30.95
C ASP A 613 16.27 17.40 31.51
N THR A 614 15.25 16.91 32.20
CA THR A 614 15.32 15.65 32.96
C THR A 614 15.54 14.43 32.07
N GLY A 615 15.16 14.51 30.80
CA GLY A 615 15.32 13.46 29.79
C GLY A 615 16.55 13.60 28.87
N THR A 616 17.38 14.64 29.03
CA THR A 616 18.48 14.94 28.09
C THR A 616 19.59 13.88 28.12
N GLN A 617 20.08 13.52 29.31
CA GLN A 617 21.19 12.57 29.47
C GLN A 617 20.87 11.14 28.96
N PRO A 618 19.68 10.55 29.27
CA PRO A 618 19.28 9.27 28.68
C PRO A 618 19.19 9.32 27.15
N LEU A 619 18.70 10.43 26.60
CA LEU A 619 18.55 10.61 25.16
C LEU A 619 19.90 10.76 24.44
N GLU A 620 20.83 11.52 25.00
CA GLU A 620 22.21 11.63 24.47
C GLU A 620 22.89 10.25 24.43
N THR A 621 22.69 9.43 25.46
CA THR A 621 23.22 8.06 25.50
C THR A 621 22.65 7.22 24.36
N ARG A 622 21.33 7.30 24.10
CA ARG A 622 20.68 6.61 22.97
C ARG A 622 21.17 7.13 21.61
N LEU A 623 21.37 8.44 21.46
CA LEU A 623 21.91 9.05 20.24
C LEU A 623 23.33 8.53 19.96
N GLN A 624 24.17 8.43 20.98
CA GLN A 624 25.53 7.89 20.86
C GLN A 624 25.53 6.40 20.51
N GLU A 625 24.67 5.61 21.17
CA GLU A 625 24.49 4.18 20.86
C GLU A 625 24.03 3.98 19.41
N PHE A 626 23.04 4.76 18.96
CA PHE A 626 22.57 4.74 17.58
C PHE A 626 23.70 5.06 16.60
N TYR A 627 24.48 6.11 16.88
CA TYR A 627 25.57 6.55 16.00
C TYR A 627 26.65 5.48 15.82
N GLY A 628 26.98 4.73 16.88
CA GLY A 628 27.87 3.57 16.80
C GLY A 628 27.33 2.50 15.86
N LYS A 629 26.09 2.07 16.10
CA LYS A 629 25.45 0.98 15.33
C LYS A 629 25.20 1.34 13.86
N ILE A 630 24.85 2.59 13.55
CA ILE A 630 24.69 3.01 12.15
C ILE A 630 26.05 3.11 11.43
N CYS A 631 27.14 3.39 12.13
CA CYS A 631 28.48 3.31 11.54
C CYS A 631 28.88 1.87 11.20
N GLU A 632 28.52 0.90 12.05
CA GLU A 632 28.69 -0.52 11.74
C GLU A 632 27.89 -0.94 10.51
N LEU A 633 26.62 -0.53 10.42
CA LEU A 633 25.78 -0.81 9.24
C LEU A 633 26.32 -0.14 7.96
N ASP A 634 26.80 1.10 8.03
CA ASP A 634 27.40 1.80 6.87
C ASP A 634 28.61 1.03 6.31
N ALA A 635 29.40 0.41 7.19
CA ALA A 635 30.58 -0.35 6.81
C ALA A 635 30.23 -1.68 6.10
N THR A 636 29.05 -2.26 6.35
CA THR A 636 28.63 -3.51 5.69
C THR A 636 27.99 -3.27 4.32
N ILE A 637 27.47 -2.07 4.07
CA ILE A 637 26.78 -1.75 2.81
C ILE A 637 27.81 -1.47 1.69
N PRO A 638 27.73 -2.17 0.55
CA PRO A 638 28.59 -1.94 -0.61
C PRO A 638 28.49 -0.51 -1.18
N PRO A 639 29.56 0.05 -1.77
CA PRO A 639 29.53 1.37 -2.41
C PRO A 639 28.50 1.51 -3.54
N GLN A 640 28.16 0.41 -4.22
CA GLN A 640 27.18 0.37 -5.32
C GLN A 640 25.75 0.63 -4.85
N GLU A 641 25.44 0.38 -3.58
CA GLU A 641 24.12 0.64 -2.99
C GLU A 641 24.02 2.11 -2.55
N SER A 642 24.20 3.03 -3.50
CA SER A 642 24.32 4.48 -3.28
C SER A 642 23.11 5.06 -2.55
N SER A 643 21.87 4.65 -2.91
CA SER A 643 20.64 5.11 -2.25
C SER A 643 20.63 4.79 -0.75
N LYS A 644 21.08 3.59 -0.36
CA LYS A 644 21.18 3.19 1.06
C LYS A 644 22.24 4.00 1.79
N LYS A 645 23.40 4.25 1.16
CA LYS A 645 24.45 5.10 1.74
C LYS A 645 24.01 6.56 1.90
N ILE A 646 23.25 7.09 0.95
CA ILE A 646 22.64 8.43 1.04
C ILE A 646 21.66 8.49 2.22
N ALA A 647 20.77 7.49 2.36
CA ALA A 647 19.86 7.41 3.50
C ALA A 647 20.62 7.40 4.84
N ILE A 648 21.73 6.66 4.93
CA ILE A 648 22.60 6.63 6.11
C ILE A 648 23.22 7.99 6.41
N CYS A 649 23.68 8.74 5.40
CA CYS A 649 24.15 10.10 5.60
C CYS A 649 23.05 10.98 6.21
N GLY A 650 21.81 10.88 5.71
CA GLY A 650 20.66 11.58 6.26
C GLY A 650 20.38 11.21 7.72
N MET A 651 20.41 9.92 8.08
CA MET A 651 20.22 9.47 9.46
C MET A 651 21.31 9.97 10.40
N LYS A 652 22.59 9.94 9.98
CA LYS A 652 23.71 10.48 10.77
C LYS A 652 23.59 11.99 10.97
N MET A 653 23.12 12.73 9.96
CA MET A 653 22.84 14.16 10.09
C MET A 653 21.70 14.43 11.09
N LYS A 654 20.62 13.62 11.06
CA LYS A 654 19.51 13.70 12.04
C LYS A 654 20.03 13.51 13.46
N THR A 655 20.92 12.54 13.67
CA THR A 655 21.55 12.29 14.98
C THR A 655 22.32 13.52 15.46
N GLU A 656 23.21 14.08 14.64
CA GLU A 656 23.99 15.27 15.02
C GLU A 656 23.10 16.48 15.32
N MET A 657 22.08 16.73 14.49
CA MET A 657 21.13 17.82 14.74
C MET A 657 20.38 17.63 16.06
N ALA A 658 19.87 16.41 16.34
CA ALA A 658 19.16 16.12 17.58
C ALA A 658 20.07 16.31 18.81
N ARG A 659 21.35 15.90 18.75
CA ARG A 659 22.33 16.13 19.81
C ARG A 659 22.51 17.61 20.09
N ILE A 660 22.72 18.43 19.06
CA ILE A 660 22.87 19.89 19.22
C ILE A 660 21.64 20.46 19.93
N GLN A 661 20.44 20.10 19.47
CA GLN A 661 19.19 20.69 19.98
C GLN A 661 18.91 20.30 21.43
N VAL A 662 19.08 19.03 21.78
CA VAL A 662 18.84 18.52 23.15
C VAL A 662 19.81 19.14 24.15
N ASN A 663 21.06 19.35 23.75
CA ASN A 663 22.07 19.94 24.63
C ASN A 663 22.07 21.47 24.65
N THR A 664 21.24 22.12 23.83
CA THR A 664 21.11 23.60 23.79
C THR A 664 19.73 24.09 24.22
N ILE A 665 18.89 23.21 24.79
CA ILE A 665 17.55 23.56 25.32
C ILE A 665 17.64 24.74 26.29
N HIS A 666 18.65 24.74 27.16
CA HIS A 666 18.91 25.82 28.12
C HIS A 666 20.05 26.72 27.65
N GLY A 667 19.83 28.04 27.72
CA GLY A 667 20.81 29.06 27.34
C GLY A 667 20.13 30.38 26.99
N GLU A 668 20.71 31.50 27.47
CA GLU A 668 20.11 32.83 27.30
C GLU A 668 20.49 33.53 25.97
N GLY A 669 21.45 32.96 25.24
CA GLY A 669 22.01 33.50 23.99
C GLY A 669 22.25 32.45 22.89
N GLU A 670 22.54 32.93 21.69
CA GLU A 670 22.73 32.13 20.47
C GLU A 670 24.19 31.64 20.30
N MET A 671 25.16 32.20 21.02
CA MET A 671 26.53 31.66 21.07
C MET A 671 26.63 30.29 21.76
N ARG A 672 25.59 29.82 22.45
CA ARG A 672 25.54 28.45 23.02
C ARG A 672 25.79 27.34 21.99
N PHE A 673 25.48 27.61 20.71
CA PHE A 673 25.70 26.67 19.62
C PHE A 673 27.19 26.51 19.25
N ASP A 674 28.07 27.40 19.71
CA ASP A 674 29.51 27.38 19.34
C ASP A 674 30.25 26.15 19.87
N GLU A 675 29.84 25.62 21.04
CA GLU A 675 30.39 24.38 21.60
C GLU A 675 30.19 23.18 20.66
N TRP A 676 29.23 23.29 19.73
CA TRP A 676 28.84 22.26 18.79
C TRP A 676 29.31 22.52 17.35
N ALA A 677 30.28 23.42 17.16
CA ALA A 677 30.84 23.75 15.84
C ALA A 677 31.27 22.50 15.04
N GLU A 678 31.85 21.49 15.69
CA GLU A 678 32.29 20.27 15.02
C GLU A 678 31.12 19.38 14.56
N SER A 679 30.02 19.36 15.30
CA SER A 679 28.78 18.70 14.90
C SER A 679 28.18 19.37 13.67
N PHE A 680 28.16 20.71 13.61
CA PHE A 680 27.75 21.43 12.40
C PHE A 680 28.61 21.09 11.19
N ARG A 681 29.95 21.05 11.34
CA ARG A 681 30.86 20.62 10.26
C ARG A 681 30.62 19.16 9.86
N THR A 682 30.32 18.29 10.82
CA THR A 682 30.00 16.89 10.56
C THR A 682 28.73 16.76 9.71
N ILE A 683 27.68 17.53 10.01
CA ILE A 683 26.44 17.58 9.20
C ILE A 683 26.77 17.98 7.75
N VAL A 684 27.57 19.03 7.55
CA VAL A 684 27.98 19.49 6.21
C VAL A 684 28.84 18.45 5.48
N ARG A 685 29.78 17.79 6.17
CA ARG A 685 30.61 16.70 5.60
C ARG A 685 29.76 15.50 5.16
N LEU A 686 28.76 15.12 5.96
CA LEU A 686 27.82 14.04 5.63
C LEU A 686 26.95 14.40 4.43
N ALA A 687 26.46 15.63 4.37
CA ALA A 687 25.73 16.14 3.21
C ALA A 687 26.61 16.13 1.95
N ARG A 688 27.87 16.61 2.04
CA ARG A 688 28.83 16.56 0.91
C ARG A 688 29.01 15.13 0.39
N ARG A 689 29.23 14.16 1.31
CA ARG A 689 29.32 12.74 0.94
C ARG A 689 28.06 12.24 0.23
N ALA A 690 26.87 12.64 0.68
CA ALA A 690 25.62 12.29 0.00
C ALA A 690 25.52 12.92 -1.40
N ALA A 691 25.98 14.17 -1.57
CA ALA A 691 26.05 14.83 -2.88
C ALA A 691 26.97 14.08 -3.85
N ASP A 692 28.15 13.70 -3.37
CA ASP A 692 29.15 12.99 -4.17
C ASP A 692 28.65 11.60 -4.59
N LEU A 693 27.99 10.87 -3.67
CA LEU A 693 27.34 9.59 -3.99
C LEU A 693 26.23 9.74 -5.03
N LYS A 694 25.39 10.77 -4.90
CA LYS A 694 24.30 11.06 -5.85
C LYS A 694 24.84 11.44 -7.24
N ALA A 695 25.96 12.15 -7.29
CA ALA A 695 26.62 12.52 -8.54
C ALA A 695 27.32 11.33 -9.21
N ALA A 696 27.94 10.45 -8.42
CA ALA A 696 28.64 9.25 -8.92
C ALA A 696 27.68 8.16 -9.41
N PHE A 697 26.49 8.05 -8.80
CA PHE A 697 25.49 7.04 -9.11
C PHE A 697 24.11 7.70 -9.30
N PRO A 698 23.84 8.27 -10.50
CA PRO A 698 22.54 8.85 -10.80
C PRO A 698 21.42 7.79 -10.68
N ASP A 699 20.34 8.14 -9.99
CA ASP A 699 19.18 7.26 -9.84
C ASP A 699 18.42 7.14 -11.18
N GLU A 700 17.93 5.95 -11.52
CA GLU A 700 17.07 5.73 -12.70
C GLU A 700 15.65 6.26 -12.48
N ARG A 701 15.30 6.59 -11.23
CA ARG A 701 14.00 7.13 -10.86
C ARG A 701 13.72 8.51 -11.47
N PRO A 702 12.44 8.86 -11.69
CA PRO A 702 12.05 10.21 -12.09
C PRO A 702 12.57 11.27 -11.11
N ARG A 703 12.97 12.42 -11.65
CA ARG A 703 13.46 13.54 -10.84
C ARG A 703 12.33 14.09 -9.95
N ALA A 704 12.44 13.87 -8.65
CA ALA A 704 11.52 14.41 -7.66
C ALA A 704 11.55 15.96 -7.66
N SER A 705 10.38 16.59 -7.87
CA SER A 705 10.20 18.03 -7.61
C SER A 705 9.76 18.29 -6.17
N PHE A 706 9.03 17.33 -5.60
CA PHE A 706 8.55 17.34 -4.23
C PHE A 706 8.75 15.95 -3.60
N THR A 707 9.26 15.92 -2.37
CA THR A 707 9.21 14.75 -1.48
C THR A 707 8.33 15.07 -0.29
N PHE A 708 7.52 14.10 0.14
CA PHE A 708 6.60 14.26 1.26
C PHE A 708 7.34 14.44 2.59
N GLU A 709 8.42 13.68 2.76
CA GLU A 709 9.20 13.66 3.99
C GLU A 709 10.28 14.74 3.98
N GLN A 710 10.58 15.25 5.18
CA GLN A 710 11.67 16.19 5.38
C GLN A 710 13.00 15.43 5.38
N GLY A 711 13.96 15.91 4.59
CA GLY A 711 15.25 15.27 4.38
C GLY A 711 16.42 16.22 4.65
N PHE A 712 17.29 16.36 3.66
CA PHE A 712 18.54 17.11 3.79
C PHE A 712 18.31 18.62 3.91
N LEU A 713 17.25 19.15 3.29
CA LEU A 713 17.02 20.59 3.22
C LEU A 713 16.86 21.19 4.60
N SER A 714 16.13 20.50 5.46
CA SER A 714 15.78 20.98 6.78
C SER A 714 17.03 21.04 7.67
N MET A 715 17.82 19.97 7.73
CA MET A 715 19.07 19.90 8.49
C MET A 715 20.11 20.91 8.01
N LEU A 716 20.25 21.11 6.69
CA LEU A 716 21.12 22.16 6.15
C LEU A 716 20.61 23.56 6.51
N GLY A 717 19.28 23.75 6.56
CA GLY A 717 18.63 24.98 7.00
C GLY A 717 19.03 25.31 8.42
N PHE A 718 18.93 24.32 9.31
CA PHE A 718 19.36 24.42 10.70
C PHE A 718 20.84 24.83 10.80
N VAL A 719 21.75 24.23 10.01
CA VAL A 719 23.16 24.66 9.99
C VAL A 719 23.28 26.12 9.53
N SER A 720 22.61 26.50 8.43
CA SER A 720 22.72 27.86 7.88
C SER A 720 22.21 28.95 8.83
N ILE A 721 21.29 28.62 9.73
CA ILE A 721 20.66 29.55 10.68
C ILE A 721 21.44 29.54 12.02
N LYS A 722 21.68 28.36 12.60
CA LYS A 722 22.23 28.27 13.97
C LYS A 722 23.74 28.24 14.04
N CYS A 723 24.44 27.78 13.01
CA CYS A 723 25.90 27.80 13.01
C CYS A 723 26.42 29.22 12.84
N ARG A 724 27.38 29.63 13.68
CA ARG A 724 27.99 30.95 13.62
C ARG A 724 29.10 31.04 12.57
N ASP A 725 29.77 29.94 12.28
CA ASP A 725 30.91 29.89 11.35
C ASP A 725 30.49 30.15 9.90
N LEU A 726 30.91 31.29 9.35
CA LEU A 726 30.53 31.72 7.99
C LEU A 726 30.83 30.66 6.94
N GLN A 727 32.00 30.01 7.00
CA GLN A 727 32.38 29.01 6.01
C GLN A 727 31.41 27.82 6.02
N THR A 728 31.16 27.25 7.21
CA THR A 728 30.21 26.14 7.37
C THR A 728 28.80 26.50 6.89
N ARG A 729 28.34 27.74 7.14
CA ARG A 729 27.04 28.23 6.65
C ARG A 729 26.99 28.29 5.12
N LEU A 730 28.02 28.84 4.48
CA LEU A 730 28.10 28.96 3.03
C LEU A 730 28.16 27.58 2.35
N GLU A 731 28.90 26.63 2.93
CA GLU A 731 28.91 25.25 2.44
C GLU A 731 27.54 24.57 2.59
N ALA A 732 26.82 24.81 3.69
CA ALA A 732 25.47 24.31 3.87
C ALA A 732 24.50 24.88 2.80
N LEU A 733 24.57 26.19 2.54
CA LEU A 733 23.79 26.86 1.50
C LEU A 733 24.08 26.31 0.10
N GLU A 734 25.35 26.06 -0.23
CA GLU A 734 25.75 25.43 -1.49
C GLU A 734 25.14 24.03 -1.66
N LEU A 735 25.12 23.23 -0.59
CA LEU A 735 24.61 21.87 -0.60
C LEU A 735 23.07 21.80 -0.69
N MET A 736 22.34 22.79 -0.18
CA MET A 736 20.88 22.90 -0.35
C MET A 736 20.46 22.95 -1.81
N ALA A 737 21.32 23.48 -2.68
CA ALA A 737 21.05 23.55 -4.11
C ALA A 737 21.36 22.24 -4.85
N LYS A 738 22.13 21.33 -4.25
CA LYS A 738 22.70 20.14 -4.92
C LYS A 738 22.01 18.82 -4.57
N ILE A 739 21.61 18.64 -3.31
CA ILE A 739 21.16 17.33 -2.79
C ILE A 739 19.64 17.22 -2.71
N PRO A 740 18.93 18.14 -2.01
CA PRO A 740 17.50 18.00 -1.75
C PRO A 740 16.65 18.01 -3.03
N ALA A 741 15.43 17.52 -2.92
CA ALA A 741 14.39 17.87 -3.89
C ALA A 741 14.07 19.37 -3.80
N PRO A 742 13.57 20.02 -4.87
CA PRO A 742 13.19 21.44 -4.83
C PRO A 742 12.25 21.79 -3.67
N LYS A 743 11.41 20.85 -3.24
CA LYS A 743 10.57 20.95 -2.04
C LYS A 743 10.60 19.65 -1.24
N GLU A 744 10.84 19.74 0.06
CA GLU A 744 10.78 18.64 1.03
C GLU A 744 9.77 18.99 2.13
N GLY A 745 8.61 18.33 2.12
CA GLY A 745 7.48 18.69 2.98
C GLY A 745 7.04 20.15 2.81
N LEU A 746 7.19 20.95 3.87
CA LEU A 746 6.81 22.37 3.89
C LEU A 746 7.90 23.32 3.40
N LEU A 747 9.13 22.82 3.25
CA LEU A 747 10.29 23.63 2.95
C LEU A 747 10.61 23.53 1.47
N ASP A 748 10.75 24.67 0.81
CA ASP A 748 11.31 24.75 -0.54
C ASP A 748 12.72 25.35 -0.51
N VAL A 749 13.59 24.81 -1.36
CA VAL A 749 15.00 25.18 -1.44
C VAL A 749 15.15 26.69 -1.66
N GLY A 750 14.34 27.26 -2.55
CA GLY A 750 14.41 28.68 -2.92
C GLY A 750 14.14 29.61 -1.73
N THR A 751 13.22 29.25 -0.85
CA THR A 751 12.87 30.05 0.33
C THR A 751 13.93 29.88 1.40
N LEU A 752 14.25 28.63 1.79
CA LEU A 752 15.16 28.37 2.90
C LEU A 752 16.60 28.85 2.62
N TYR A 753 17.06 28.69 1.37
CA TYR A 753 18.34 29.23 0.93
C TYR A 753 18.39 30.75 1.08
N ARG A 754 17.36 31.48 0.63
CA ARG A 754 17.32 32.95 0.73
C ARG A 754 17.27 33.43 2.18
N VAL A 755 16.52 32.73 3.03
CA VAL A 755 16.45 33.06 4.47
C VAL A 755 17.81 32.84 5.14
N GLY A 756 18.39 31.64 5.02
CA GLY A 756 19.68 31.33 5.64
C GLY A 756 20.81 32.22 5.12
N ARG A 757 20.77 32.57 3.83
CA ARG A 757 21.71 33.52 3.23
C ARG A 757 21.54 34.92 3.79
N ARG A 758 20.31 35.42 3.83
CA ARG A 758 20.01 36.77 4.34
C ARG A 758 20.36 36.89 5.81
N GLU A 759 20.15 35.83 6.58
CA GLU A 759 20.58 35.74 7.97
C GLU A 759 22.11 35.86 8.10
N ALA A 760 22.87 35.14 7.27
CA ALA A 760 24.32 35.28 7.24
C ALA A 760 24.77 36.70 6.86
N GLU A 761 24.12 37.35 5.90
CA GLU A 761 24.41 38.75 5.54
C GLU A 761 24.17 39.71 6.73
N ILE A 762 23.05 39.54 7.44
CA ILE A 762 22.67 40.38 8.58
C ILE A 762 23.66 40.19 9.74
N GLU A 763 23.90 38.93 10.16
CA GLU A 763 24.71 38.65 11.34
C GLU A 763 26.19 39.03 11.11
N HIS A 764 26.73 38.69 9.95
CA HIS A 764 28.13 38.96 9.63
C HIS A 764 28.37 40.41 9.17
N GLY A 765 27.31 41.13 8.78
CA GLY A 765 27.40 42.50 8.26
C GLY A 765 28.10 42.55 6.89
N VAL A 766 27.83 41.56 6.04
CA VAL A 766 28.45 41.40 4.72
C VAL A 766 27.39 41.44 3.63
N SER A 767 27.81 41.78 2.42
CA SER A 767 27.02 41.44 1.23
C SER A 767 27.70 40.25 0.54
N LEU A 768 26.93 39.23 0.19
CA LEU A 768 27.44 38.12 -0.62
C LEU A 768 27.44 38.46 -2.12
N ASP A 769 26.91 39.63 -2.51
CA ASP A 769 26.69 40.04 -3.91
C ASP A 769 27.85 40.81 -4.52
N ASP A 770 28.64 41.44 -3.65
CA ASP A 770 29.66 42.43 -4.01
C ASP A 770 31.00 41.80 -4.43
N GLY A 771 31.12 40.46 -4.33
CA GLY A 771 32.31 39.70 -4.70
C GLY A 771 33.48 39.88 -3.74
N THR A 772 33.26 40.47 -2.57
CA THR A 772 34.33 40.77 -1.59
C THR A 772 34.93 39.49 -1.00
N LEU A 773 34.10 38.49 -0.75
CA LEU A 773 34.51 37.19 -0.17
C LEU A 773 35.18 36.26 -1.19
N GLU A 774 34.80 36.33 -2.48
CA GLU A 774 35.40 35.53 -3.56
C GLU A 774 36.87 35.91 -3.82
N ARG A 775 37.26 37.15 -3.48
CA ARG A 775 38.58 37.71 -3.77
C ARG A 775 39.53 37.72 -2.58
N ASN A 776 39.08 37.34 -1.37
CA ASN A 776 39.89 37.43 -0.15
C ASN A 776 39.50 36.39 0.92
N GLN A 777 40.18 35.24 0.93
CA GLN A 777 40.01 34.21 1.98
C GLN A 777 40.37 34.69 3.40
N ALA A 778 41.24 35.69 3.55
CA ALA A 778 41.54 36.26 4.88
C ALA A 778 40.36 37.06 5.44
N ALA A 779 39.57 37.71 4.59
CA ALA A 779 38.35 38.40 4.99
C ALA A 779 37.27 37.42 5.50
N MET A 780 37.19 36.19 4.95
CA MET A 780 36.30 35.15 5.49
C MET A 780 36.63 34.81 6.95
N ALA A 781 37.92 34.69 7.29
CA ALA A 781 38.35 34.37 8.66
C ALA A 781 38.04 35.51 9.66
N GLU A 782 38.19 36.77 9.24
CA GLU A 782 37.84 37.94 10.06
C GLU A 782 36.34 38.04 10.33
N LEU A 783 35.52 37.53 9.41
CA LEU A 783 34.06 37.56 9.48
C LEU A 783 33.48 36.27 10.06
N SER A 784 34.28 35.23 10.37
CA SER A 784 33.78 33.90 10.70
C SER A 784 32.81 33.85 11.89
N PHE A 785 32.92 34.76 12.86
CA PHE A 785 32.16 34.65 14.11
C PHE A 785 31.55 35.98 14.56
N PRO A 786 30.31 36.31 14.13
CA PRO A 786 29.61 37.50 14.58
C PRO A 786 29.40 37.52 16.10
N PRO A 787 29.44 38.70 16.75
CA PRO A 787 29.19 38.83 18.18
C PRO A 787 27.72 38.55 18.52
N GLU A 788 27.43 38.24 19.79
CA GLU A 788 26.09 37.86 20.28
C GLU A 788 25.01 38.89 19.90
N GLU A 789 25.31 40.19 19.97
CA GLU A 789 24.34 41.26 19.69
C GLU A 789 23.92 41.31 18.22
N LYS A 790 24.71 40.72 17.33
CA LYS A 790 24.35 40.58 15.91
C LYS A 790 23.60 39.29 15.61
N ARG A 791 23.55 38.33 16.55
CA ARG A 791 22.86 37.05 16.33
C ARG A 791 21.34 37.23 16.29
N LEU A 792 20.71 36.55 15.35
CA LEU A 792 19.26 36.48 15.25
C LEU A 792 18.73 35.33 16.10
N LEU A 793 17.66 35.60 16.86
CA LEU A 793 16.96 34.59 17.67
C LEU A 793 16.24 33.56 16.78
N GLY A 794 15.76 34.02 15.62
CA GLY A 794 15.13 33.19 14.61
C GLY A 794 14.64 33.99 13.41
N ALA A 795 14.22 33.25 12.38
CA ALA A 795 13.69 33.79 11.15
C ALA A 795 12.34 33.14 10.77
N PRO A 796 11.24 33.35 11.53
CA PRO A 796 9.93 32.82 11.17
C PRO A 796 9.52 33.18 9.73
N ILE A 797 9.08 32.16 9.00
CA ILE A 797 8.63 32.26 7.61
C ILE A 797 7.11 32.11 7.58
N GLU A 798 6.41 33.06 6.96
CA GLU A 798 5.00 32.87 6.61
C GLU A 798 4.96 31.95 5.38
N HIS A 799 4.49 30.72 5.60
CA HIS A 799 4.52 29.68 4.57
C HIS A 799 3.40 29.81 3.53
N GLU A 800 2.34 30.55 3.84
CA GLU A 800 1.32 30.92 2.87
C GLU A 800 1.87 32.00 1.92
N LEU A 801 1.64 31.85 0.61
CA LEU A 801 2.10 32.81 -0.40
C LEU A 801 1.07 33.93 -0.55
N ASP A 802 1.52 35.18 -0.37
CA ASP A 802 0.76 36.37 -0.73
C ASP A 802 0.62 36.46 -2.25
N VAL A 803 -0.63 36.46 -2.75
CA VAL A 803 -0.93 36.64 -4.17
C VAL A 803 -1.30 38.11 -4.42
N ILE A 804 -0.37 38.86 -5.01
CA ILE A 804 -0.54 40.29 -5.30
C ILE A 804 -0.88 40.44 -6.78
N LYS A 805 -2.08 40.94 -7.07
CA LYS A 805 -2.48 41.34 -8.43
C LYS A 805 -2.09 42.80 -8.66
N ASN A 806 -1.21 43.03 -9.61
CA ASN A 806 -0.77 44.37 -10.00
C ASN A 806 -1.80 45.02 -10.93
N GLU A 807 -1.79 46.36 -11.00
CA GLU A 807 -2.71 47.15 -11.85
C GLU A 807 -2.57 46.85 -13.35
N ASP A 808 -1.39 46.39 -13.78
CA ASP A 808 -1.09 45.95 -15.15
C ASP A 808 -1.65 44.56 -15.49
N GLY A 809 -2.35 43.91 -14.55
CA GLY A 809 -2.89 42.56 -14.68
C GLY A 809 -1.87 41.45 -14.39
N THR A 810 -0.61 41.76 -14.07
CA THR A 810 0.37 40.76 -13.67
C THR A 810 0.12 40.27 -12.25
N THR A 811 0.48 39.01 -11.95
CA THR A 811 0.39 38.46 -10.59
C THR A 811 1.79 38.20 -10.06
N MET A 812 2.07 38.76 -8.89
CA MET A 812 3.31 38.59 -8.14
C MET A 812 3.05 37.74 -6.90
N TYR A 813 4.00 36.87 -6.56
CA TYR A 813 3.94 36.03 -5.38
C TYR A 813 5.03 36.48 -4.40
N ARG A 814 4.66 36.55 -3.11
CA ARG A 814 5.55 37.02 -2.05
C ARG A 814 5.42 36.11 -0.83
N ARG A 815 6.55 35.86 -0.16
CA ARG A 815 6.58 35.33 1.21
C ARG A 815 7.03 36.41 2.17
N THR A 816 6.45 36.43 3.37
CA THR A 816 6.89 37.29 4.46
C THR A 816 7.85 36.51 5.34
N VAL A 817 8.98 37.13 5.69
CA VAL A 817 9.96 36.59 6.63
C VAL A 817 10.21 37.60 7.72
N HIS A 818 10.38 37.11 8.94
CA HIS A 818 10.60 37.94 10.11
C HIS A 818 11.93 37.61 10.76
N PHE A 819 12.92 38.47 10.62
CA PHE A 819 14.19 38.32 11.33
C PHE A 819 14.04 38.90 12.75
N VAL A 820 14.23 38.08 13.76
CA VAL A 820 14.02 38.43 15.16
C VAL A 820 15.38 38.60 15.85
N SER A 821 15.62 39.75 16.47
CA SER A 821 16.85 40.05 17.23
C SER A 821 16.52 40.65 18.60
N LYS A 822 17.52 40.83 19.45
CA LYS A 822 17.41 41.70 20.65
C LYS A 822 18.02 43.07 20.34
N ASP A 823 17.46 44.15 20.87
CA ASP A 823 18.11 45.47 20.86
C ASP A 823 19.08 45.63 22.05
N ALA A 824 19.73 46.80 22.14
CA ALA A 824 20.72 47.08 23.18
C ALA A 824 20.13 47.06 24.60
N GLU A 825 18.82 47.25 24.74
CA GLU A 825 18.05 47.17 25.97
C GLU A 825 17.49 45.75 26.23
N GLY A 826 17.80 44.78 25.39
CA GLY A 826 17.39 43.38 25.51
C GLY A 826 15.95 43.10 25.05
N LYS A 827 15.27 44.08 24.45
CA LYS A 827 13.90 43.93 23.95
C LYS A 827 13.91 43.29 22.56
N VAL A 828 12.92 42.42 22.34
CA VAL A 828 12.78 41.71 21.07
C VAL A 828 12.38 42.69 19.95
N LYS A 829 13.20 42.75 18.91
CA LYS A 829 12.98 43.51 17.67
C LYS A 829 12.65 42.55 16.53
N LYS A 830 11.68 42.93 15.70
CA LYS A 830 11.23 42.17 14.54
C LYS A 830 11.48 42.98 13.27
N GLN A 831 12.31 42.47 12.37
CA GLN A 831 12.56 43.02 11.04
C GLN A 831 11.81 42.18 10.01
N THR A 832 10.80 42.77 9.39
CA THR A 832 10.01 42.10 8.33
C THR A 832 10.65 42.37 6.98
N GLU A 833 10.97 41.30 6.25
CA GLU A 833 11.41 41.34 4.86
C GLU A 833 10.51 40.49 3.98
N TYR A 834 10.57 40.75 2.68
CA TYR A 834 9.71 40.11 1.69
C TYR A 834 10.54 39.39 0.65
N LEU A 835 10.27 38.10 0.47
CA LEU A 835 10.89 37.29 -0.58
C LEU A 835 9.95 37.23 -1.78
N LEU A 836 10.41 37.75 -2.91
CA LEU A 836 9.70 37.61 -4.18
C LEU A 836 9.87 36.19 -4.71
N ASP A 837 8.75 35.51 -4.87
CA ASP A 837 8.70 34.18 -5.44
C ASP A 837 8.45 34.27 -6.95
N ARG A 838 9.54 34.29 -7.73
CA ARG A 838 9.49 34.32 -9.19
C ARG A 838 9.12 32.95 -9.75
N LYS A 839 8.31 32.90 -10.83
CA LYS A 839 8.00 31.65 -11.53
C LYS A 839 9.30 30.86 -11.82
N PRO A 840 9.35 29.55 -11.57
CA PRO A 840 10.47 28.73 -12.01
C PRO A 840 10.44 28.80 -13.54
N GLY A 841 11.58 29.08 -14.17
CA GLY A 841 11.69 28.87 -15.61
C GLY A 841 11.41 27.39 -15.97
N GLN A 842 11.32 27.08 -17.28
CA GLN A 842 11.06 25.74 -17.81
C GLN A 842 12.10 24.66 -17.44
N LEU A 843 13.02 24.93 -16.53
CA LEU A 843 14.03 23.99 -16.08
C LEU A 843 13.62 23.43 -14.72
N LEU A 844 13.45 22.11 -14.67
CA LEU A 844 13.26 21.25 -13.49
C LEU A 844 14.43 21.30 -12.48
N ALA A 845 15.42 22.18 -12.70
CA ALA A 845 16.42 22.52 -11.70
C ALA A 845 15.91 23.72 -10.90
N PRO A 846 16.11 23.75 -9.56
CA PRO A 846 15.93 25.01 -8.87
C PRO A 846 16.89 25.99 -9.56
N ASP A 847 16.34 26.93 -10.33
CA ASP A 847 17.02 28.15 -10.73
C ASP A 847 17.17 28.94 -9.43
N VAL A 848 18.03 28.42 -8.54
CA VAL A 848 18.52 29.14 -7.38
C VAL A 848 19.18 30.34 -8.05
N PRO A 849 18.61 31.55 -7.90
CA PRO A 849 19.20 32.72 -8.53
C PRO A 849 20.68 32.76 -8.17
N CYS A 850 21.51 33.42 -8.98
CA CYS A 850 22.89 33.68 -8.55
C CYS A 850 22.90 34.28 -7.13
N MET A 851 24.06 34.28 -6.46
CA MET A 851 24.23 34.85 -5.11
C MET A 851 23.92 36.36 -5.02
N ARG A 852 22.89 36.88 -5.70
CA ARG A 852 22.38 38.25 -5.67
C ARG A 852 20.88 38.29 -5.40
N CYS A 853 20.49 38.65 -4.19
CA CYS A 853 19.10 39.02 -3.92
C CYS A 853 18.85 40.44 -4.43
N SER A 854 17.73 40.63 -5.12
CA SER A 854 17.24 41.96 -5.51
C SER A 854 17.25 42.90 -4.31
N LYS A 855 17.84 44.09 -4.49
CA LYS A 855 17.83 45.20 -3.53
C LYS A 855 16.44 45.40 -2.89
N PRO A 856 16.38 45.92 -1.65
CA PRO A 856 15.10 46.33 -1.06
C PRO A 856 14.36 47.23 -2.05
N LEU A 857 13.07 46.96 -2.24
CA LEU A 857 12.14 47.87 -2.90
C LEU A 857 12.05 49.14 -2.04
N LEU A 858 13.02 50.03 -2.19
CA LEU A 858 12.85 51.43 -1.89
C LEU A 858 11.93 52.00 -2.96
N GLU A 859 10.79 52.50 -2.48
CA GLU A 859 10.00 53.56 -3.11
C GLU A 859 9.54 53.28 -4.55
N PHE A 860 8.41 52.59 -4.67
CA PHE A 860 7.45 52.98 -5.70
C PHE A 860 6.43 53.91 -5.03
N ALA A 861 6.62 55.20 -5.30
CA ALA A 861 5.63 56.25 -5.10
C ALA A 861 4.43 56.05 -6.03
#